data_AF-A0A9W8FA95-F1
#
_entry.id   AF-A0A9W8FA95-F1
#
_cell.length_a   1.000
_cell.length_b   1.000
_cell.length_c   1.000
_cell.angle_alpha   90.00
_cell.angle_beta   90.00
_cell.angle_gamma   90.00
#
_symmetry.space_group_name_H-M   'P 1'
#
loop_
_entity.id
_entity.type
_entity.pdbx_description
1 polymer ?
#
loop_
_entity_poly.entity_id
_entity_poly.type
_entity_poly.pdbx_seq_one_letter_code
_entity_poly.pdbx_strand_id
1 'polypeptide(L)'
;IGDDCALKMYKDKFKCNEADSMRIARNIGGVRCPRVIASGMIEGHTYILMEWIDGTNLGDVWENLTGENKQVVLRQVDHEVGKMKNLSADFIGNARLDVGGNIIGGYISDGNIYEGRSREISPRVYTMDDGQRVQDLSPSLAGDIIKSVVEAREIVSNMITLDEAKTNDVINEKDMELPDEELIKVVQKLLSDLGKIEKLIKDSDLDGVFEVAPTKSYNKTLYYFFDYETVWDPVSYKLQPYSFALIKCDDEGKIIKEWFEMDDPNVMMDHLEVESIKERDSSKYLIGFNNSRFDNFLLLAPALKSSRKRIDKVLFSNNTILSMEIFGFEVMDLCRILNMPLAKACKAFKCSQQKLSLDHSQVQSMFMSGKLEGYMKENYNKIREYNMMDVKTLSELYFKTRHEMKRLCDVSIEEHMTLAGMSYRIFKIPEREENEKLDWGKTKIKRGVTSQDMDTLIKYGCEFEVVHGIYWEQDVGQLFQTYFEPLVREKMKQDELKERGDDSYNPAVRELCKLLMNSLSGKLIQRDYDDVVEVITSKEQMNKFRQKCKEEIKILDIGKTYSLVAGELQNYANNMPTIYGALIYSYARSHMYDMILSKVDPNRLFGMDTDSAFITVGQYNELVEKYPGIFGDDFGQFKEEVLELVDSNNEDGPFGIFVAPKCYCFYARDKTSRHERFIKARFKGINIDRDRIWDTSVDYNTLDARQVHDLYYGDKLGKIDVAFYRTCLKQDVTMLHSNLAKTVMNKTEYLNIKQHFCLKVIRHMQLE
;
A
#
# COMPACT_ATOMS: atom_id res chain seq x y z
N ILE A 1 -2.56 -50.29 21.28
CA ILE A 1 -3.63 -49.30 21.57
C ILE A 1 -4.45 -49.91 22.69
N GLY A 2 -4.75 -49.16 23.76
CA GLY A 2 -5.62 -49.66 24.83
C GLY A 2 -7.10 -49.56 24.43
N ASP A 3 -7.98 -50.23 25.16
CA ASP A 3 -9.39 -50.38 24.76
C ASP A 3 -10.14 -49.02 24.69
N ASP A 4 -9.73 -48.03 25.48
CA ASP A 4 -10.31 -46.67 25.53
C ASP A 4 -9.86 -45.73 24.38
N CYS A 5 -9.36 -46.24 23.24
CA CYS A 5 -8.71 -45.43 22.21
C CYS A 5 -9.08 -45.80 20.76
N ALA A 6 -9.53 -44.81 19.98
CA ALA A 6 -9.76 -44.91 18.54
C ALA A 6 -8.52 -44.48 17.74
N LEU A 7 -8.16 -45.21 16.68
CA LEU A 7 -7.18 -44.79 15.67
C LEU A 7 -7.88 -44.62 14.31
N LYS A 8 -7.91 -43.39 13.80
CA LYS A 8 -8.42 -43.04 12.47
C LYS A 8 -7.25 -42.89 11.49
N MET A 9 -7.41 -43.37 10.26
CA MET A 9 -6.38 -43.35 9.21
C MET A 9 -6.97 -42.86 7.89
N TYR A 10 -6.28 -41.94 7.22
CA TYR A 10 -6.61 -41.42 5.89
C TYR A 10 -5.57 -41.83 4.85
N LYS A 11 -6.03 -42.07 3.62
CA LYS A 11 -5.20 -42.50 2.48
C LYS A 11 -4.64 -41.35 1.63
N ASP A 12 -5.17 -40.15 1.82
CA ASP A 12 -4.79 -38.94 1.09
C ASP A 12 -4.05 -37.94 1.98
N LYS A 13 -3.26 -37.05 1.35
CA LYS A 13 -2.42 -36.02 1.99
C LYS A 13 -3.21 -34.85 2.60
N PHE A 14 -4.25 -35.14 3.37
CA PHE A 14 -4.87 -34.15 4.24
C PHE A 14 -3.91 -33.84 5.41
N LYS A 15 -3.58 -32.55 5.56
CA LYS A 15 -2.95 -32.02 6.79
C LYS A 15 -3.78 -32.44 8.00
N CYS A 16 -3.16 -32.49 9.18
CA CYS A 16 -3.81 -32.85 10.46
C CYS A 16 -4.92 -31.88 10.94
N ASN A 17 -5.49 -31.05 10.05
CA ASN A 17 -6.55 -30.09 10.31
C ASN A 17 -7.71 -30.66 11.14
N GLU A 18 -8.16 -31.89 10.90
CA GLU A 18 -9.23 -32.51 11.69
C GLU A 18 -8.81 -32.71 13.16
N ALA A 19 -7.57 -33.14 13.39
CA ALA A 19 -7.01 -33.31 14.72
C ALA A 19 -6.86 -31.97 15.45
N ASP A 20 -6.41 -30.93 14.73
CA ASP A 20 -6.28 -29.58 15.29
C ASP A 20 -7.65 -28.92 15.52
N SER A 21 -8.63 -29.13 14.65
CA SER A 21 -10.03 -28.74 14.88
C SER A 21 -10.65 -29.42 16.09
N MET A 22 -10.40 -30.72 16.31
CA MET A 22 -10.87 -31.42 17.53
C MET A 22 -10.20 -30.88 18.80
N ARG A 23 -8.88 -30.57 18.76
CA ARG A 23 -8.17 -29.92 19.88
C ARG A 23 -8.76 -28.55 20.20
N ILE A 24 -9.04 -27.74 19.18
CA ILE A 24 -9.65 -26.40 19.31
C ILE A 24 -11.06 -26.53 19.89
N ALA A 25 -11.92 -27.37 19.31
CA ALA A 25 -13.29 -27.57 19.75
C ALA A 25 -13.40 -28.02 21.21
N ARG A 26 -12.51 -28.91 21.68
CA ARG A 26 -12.49 -29.35 23.08
C ARG A 26 -12.03 -28.27 24.05
N ASN A 27 -11.12 -27.39 23.64
CA ASN A 27 -10.61 -26.30 24.47
C ASN A 27 -11.62 -25.14 24.64
N ILE A 28 -12.55 -24.96 23.70
CA ILE A 28 -13.56 -23.87 23.73
C ILE A 28 -14.68 -24.14 24.75
N GLY A 29 -14.84 -25.39 25.19
CA GLY A 29 -15.89 -25.79 26.13
C GLY A 29 -17.26 -25.97 25.46
N GLY A 30 -18.14 -26.75 26.10
CA GLY A 30 -19.51 -26.99 25.62
C GLY A 30 -19.68 -27.87 24.37
N VAL A 31 -18.63 -28.08 23.57
CA VAL A 31 -18.63 -29.00 22.41
C VAL A 31 -18.05 -30.36 22.81
N ARG A 32 -18.87 -31.42 22.72
CA ARG A 32 -18.44 -32.79 23.05
C ARG A 32 -17.68 -33.42 21.87
N CYS A 33 -16.37 -33.62 22.03
CA CYS A 33 -15.53 -34.30 21.03
C CYS A 33 -14.38 -35.12 21.67
N PRO A 34 -13.87 -36.16 20.98
CA PRO A 34 -12.72 -36.94 21.43
C PRO A 34 -11.48 -36.09 21.71
N ARG A 35 -10.70 -36.42 22.76
CA ARG A 35 -9.36 -35.84 22.89
C ARG A 35 -8.46 -36.50 21.87
N VAL A 36 -7.89 -35.72 20.96
CA VAL A 36 -6.74 -36.16 20.18
C VAL A 36 -5.57 -36.39 21.13
N ILE A 37 -5.14 -37.64 21.23
CA ILE A 37 -3.97 -38.08 21.99
C ILE A 37 -2.72 -37.85 21.14
N ALA A 38 -2.73 -38.26 19.87
CA ALA A 38 -1.65 -38.05 18.92
C ALA A 38 -2.18 -37.89 17.48
N SER A 39 -1.41 -37.22 16.62
CA SER A 39 -1.68 -37.15 15.18
C SER A 39 -0.39 -36.94 14.39
N GLY A 40 -0.30 -37.53 13.20
CA GLY A 40 0.91 -37.46 12.36
C GLY A 40 0.71 -38.08 10.99
N MET A 41 1.73 -37.97 10.12
CA MET A 41 1.74 -38.60 8.80
C MET A 41 2.83 -39.67 8.72
N ILE A 42 2.49 -40.86 8.22
CA ILE A 42 3.43 -41.97 7.97
C ILE A 42 3.10 -42.53 6.58
N GLU A 43 4.11 -42.72 5.73
CA GLU A 43 3.95 -43.28 4.37
C GLU A 43 2.83 -42.63 3.53
N GLY A 44 2.67 -41.32 3.65
CA GLY A 44 1.66 -40.53 2.93
C GLY A 44 0.23 -40.64 3.48
N HIS A 45 0.01 -41.45 4.51
CA HIS A 45 -1.26 -41.60 5.23
C HIS A 45 -1.27 -40.71 6.47
N THR A 46 -2.42 -40.12 6.81
CA THR A 46 -2.60 -39.29 8.02
C THR A 46 -3.30 -40.10 9.10
N TYR A 47 -2.70 -40.15 10.30
CA TYR A 47 -3.16 -40.90 11.46
C TYR A 47 -3.61 -39.95 12.57
N ILE A 48 -4.71 -40.29 13.24
CA ILE A 48 -5.24 -39.58 14.41
C ILE A 48 -5.62 -40.60 15.47
N LEU A 49 -4.86 -40.63 16.57
CA LEU A 49 -5.17 -41.40 17.78
C LEU A 49 -5.95 -40.50 18.74
N MET A 50 -7.11 -40.95 19.20
CA MET A 50 -7.99 -40.18 20.08
C MET A 50 -8.69 -41.07 21.11
N GLU A 51 -9.24 -40.46 22.17
CA GLU A 51 -10.13 -41.14 23.11
C GLU A 51 -11.29 -41.82 22.37
N TRP A 52 -11.59 -43.07 22.72
CA TRP A 52 -12.86 -43.68 22.34
C TRP A 52 -14.01 -42.97 23.08
N ILE A 53 -15.15 -42.83 22.40
CA ILE A 53 -16.39 -42.35 23.02
C ILE A 53 -17.49 -43.32 22.61
N ASP A 54 -18.13 -43.97 23.60
CA ASP A 54 -19.23 -44.88 23.34
C ASP A 54 -20.43 -44.16 22.73
N GLY A 55 -20.85 -44.66 21.57
CA GLY A 55 -21.98 -44.16 20.80
C GLY A 55 -22.12 -44.93 19.50
N THR A 56 -23.29 -44.82 18.88
CA THR A 56 -23.52 -45.40 17.54
C THR A 56 -23.13 -44.38 16.47
N ASN A 57 -22.37 -44.80 15.46
CA ASN A 57 -22.03 -43.92 14.34
C ASN A 57 -23.32 -43.50 13.62
N LEU A 58 -23.46 -42.21 13.32
CA LEU A 58 -24.68 -41.68 12.69
C LEU A 58 -24.97 -42.36 11.35
N GLY A 59 -23.95 -42.70 10.57
CA GLY A 59 -24.11 -43.40 9.29
C GLY A 59 -24.78 -44.76 9.43
N ASP A 60 -24.41 -45.54 10.45
CA ASP A 60 -24.91 -46.91 10.67
C ASP A 60 -26.40 -46.93 11.05
N VAL A 61 -26.88 -45.86 11.70
CA VAL A 61 -28.29 -45.70 12.08
C VAL A 61 -29.09 -44.83 11.12
N TRP A 62 -28.47 -44.04 10.23
CA TRP A 62 -29.15 -42.96 9.51
C TRP A 62 -30.38 -43.47 8.75
N GLU A 63 -30.27 -44.52 7.93
CA GLU A 63 -31.43 -45.04 7.19
C GLU A 63 -32.47 -45.77 8.06
N ASN A 64 -32.13 -46.08 9.30
CA ASN A 64 -33.05 -46.62 10.30
C ASN A 64 -33.72 -45.53 11.17
N LEU A 65 -33.29 -44.25 11.06
CA LEU A 65 -33.92 -43.14 11.77
C LEU A 65 -35.23 -42.72 11.08
N THR A 66 -36.29 -42.54 11.88
CA THR A 66 -37.52 -41.87 11.44
C THR A 66 -37.24 -40.45 10.95
N GLY A 67 -38.10 -39.91 10.08
CA GLY A 67 -37.94 -38.53 9.59
C GLY A 67 -37.90 -37.49 10.72
N GLU A 68 -38.63 -37.72 11.81
CA GLU A 68 -38.58 -36.88 13.01
C GLU A 68 -37.22 -36.97 13.72
N ASN A 69 -36.67 -38.17 13.90
CA ASN A 69 -35.34 -38.36 14.50
C ASN A 69 -34.23 -37.75 13.62
N LYS A 70 -34.31 -37.89 12.28
CA LYS A 70 -33.41 -37.19 11.35
C LYS A 70 -33.49 -35.67 11.56
N GLN A 71 -34.67 -35.10 11.73
CA GLN A 71 -34.89 -33.67 12.03
C GLN A 71 -34.44 -33.25 13.44
N VAL A 72 -34.39 -34.15 14.43
CA VAL A 72 -33.77 -33.87 15.73
C VAL A 72 -32.24 -33.82 15.61
N VAL A 73 -31.63 -34.79 14.93
CA VAL A 73 -30.17 -34.82 14.72
C VAL A 73 -29.70 -33.61 13.90
N LEU A 74 -30.38 -33.26 12.80
CA LEU A 74 -30.03 -32.09 11.99
C LEU A 74 -30.04 -30.79 12.82
N ARG A 75 -31.06 -30.58 13.67
CA ARG A 75 -31.11 -29.42 14.57
C ARG A 75 -29.99 -29.40 15.62
N GLN A 76 -29.53 -30.57 16.08
CA GLN A 76 -28.38 -30.66 16.98
C GLN A 76 -27.06 -30.35 16.25
N VAL A 77 -26.88 -30.85 15.03
CA VAL A 77 -25.72 -30.53 14.18
C VAL A 77 -25.68 -29.03 13.85
N ASP A 78 -26.81 -28.45 13.42
CA ASP A 78 -26.91 -27.00 13.15
C ASP A 78 -26.65 -26.14 14.40
N HIS A 79 -27.04 -26.61 15.59
CA HIS A 79 -26.74 -25.91 16.85
C HIS A 79 -25.24 -25.87 17.16
N GLU A 80 -24.54 -26.99 17.07
CA GLU A 80 -23.08 -27.03 17.29
C GLU A 80 -22.30 -26.31 16.18
N VAL A 81 -22.75 -26.41 14.92
CA VAL A 81 -22.21 -25.64 13.79
C VAL A 81 -22.48 -24.14 13.97
N GLY A 82 -23.61 -23.75 14.56
CA GLY A 82 -23.92 -22.38 14.94
C GLY A 82 -22.95 -21.82 15.99
N LYS A 83 -22.65 -22.59 17.04
CA LYS A 83 -21.60 -22.23 18.02
C LYS A 83 -20.24 -22.03 17.32
N MET A 84 -19.85 -22.96 16.46
CA MET A 84 -18.58 -22.87 15.73
C MET A 84 -18.50 -21.64 14.82
N LYS A 85 -19.59 -21.27 14.12
CA LYS A 85 -19.65 -20.10 13.22
C LYS A 85 -19.67 -18.74 13.93
N ASN A 86 -20.04 -18.69 15.21
CA ASN A 86 -20.11 -17.44 15.98
C ASN A 86 -18.77 -17.06 16.63
N LEU A 87 -17.73 -17.88 16.45
CA LEU A 87 -16.35 -17.57 16.81
C LEU A 87 -15.68 -16.82 15.63
N SER A 88 -14.65 -16.02 15.90
CA SER A 88 -14.16 -15.03 14.92
C SER A 88 -13.69 -15.65 13.60
N ALA A 89 -13.93 -14.90 12.51
CA ALA A 89 -13.85 -15.38 11.13
C ALA A 89 -12.45 -15.89 10.71
N ASP A 90 -11.39 -15.55 11.45
CA ASP A 90 -10.01 -15.90 11.14
C ASP A 90 -9.63 -17.36 11.50
N PHE A 91 -10.47 -18.08 12.27
CA PHE A 91 -10.09 -19.36 12.88
C PHE A 91 -10.65 -20.65 12.25
N ILE A 92 -11.55 -20.58 11.26
CA ILE A 92 -12.17 -21.77 10.67
C ILE A 92 -11.44 -22.21 9.38
N GLY A 93 -10.74 -23.34 9.45
CA GLY A 93 -10.10 -23.97 8.29
C GLY A 93 -11.12 -24.43 7.25
N ASN A 94 -10.78 -24.26 5.96
CA ASN A 94 -11.65 -24.50 4.78
C ASN A 94 -12.54 -25.75 4.84
N ALA A 95 -13.79 -25.59 5.26
CA ALA A 95 -14.87 -26.53 4.96
C ALA A 95 -15.50 -26.16 3.61
N ARG A 96 -15.49 -27.09 2.65
CA ARG A 96 -16.15 -26.91 1.34
C ARG A 96 -17.50 -27.62 1.33
N LEU A 97 -18.51 -26.92 0.80
CA LEU A 97 -19.77 -27.53 0.38
C LEU A 97 -19.65 -28.05 -1.04
N ASP A 98 -20.28 -29.21 -1.28
CA ASP A 98 -20.53 -29.77 -2.60
C ASP A 98 -21.72 -29.07 -3.31
N VAL A 99 -21.86 -29.26 -4.63
CA VAL A 99 -22.94 -28.69 -5.46
C VAL A 99 -24.34 -29.18 -5.03
N GLY A 100 -24.44 -30.33 -4.35
CA GLY A 100 -25.67 -30.82 -3.73
C GLY A 100 -25.95 -30.29 -2.31
N GLY A 101 -25.09 -29.42 -1.75
CA GLY A 101 -25.28 -28.83 -0.41
C GLY A 101 -24.84 -29.71 0.77
N ASN A 102 -24.20 -30.85 0.53
CA ASN A 102 -23.69 -31.73 1.58
C ASN A 102 -22.42 -31.17 2.24
N ILE A 103 -22.33 -31.31 3.57
CA ILE A 103 -21.12 -31.01 4.35
C ILE A 103 -20.13 -32.16 4.15
N ILE A 104 -18.96 -31.88 3.58
CA ILE A 104 -17.86 -32.86 3.50
C ILE A 104 -17.17 -32.93 4.86
N GLY A 105 -17.81 -33.67 5.77
CA GLY A 105 -17.42 -33.87 7.17
C GLY A 105 -18.08 -35.12 7.76
N GLY A 106 -18.34 -36.13 6.93
CA GLY A 106 -19.00 -37.39 7.28
C GLY A 106 -18.46 -38.55 6.42
N TYR A 107 -18.62 -39.78 6.91
CA TYR A 107 -18.08 -40.97 6.27
C TYR A 107 -18.76 -41.29 4.93
N ILE A 108 -17.97 -41.82 3.99
CA ILE A 108 -18.50 -42.57 2.84
C ILE A 108 -18.29 -44.04 3.14
N SER A 109 -19.38 -44.79 3.30
CA SER A 109 -19.39 -46.21 3.02
C SER A 109 -19.69 -46.40 1.54
N ASP A 110 -18.88 -47.20 0.86
CA ASP A 110 -19.40 -47.99 -0.26
C ASP A 110 -18.58 -49.28 -0.39
N GLY A 111 -19.29 -50.41 -0.45
CA GLY A 111 -18.69 -51.73 -0.34
C GLY A 111 -18.78 -52.50 -1.64
N ASN A 112 -17.73 -53.23 -1.99
CA ASN A 112 -17.85 -54.42 -2.82
C ASN A 112 -17.18 -55.59 -2.12
N ILE A 113 -17.99 -56.55 -1.69
CA ILE A 113 -17.57 -57.74 -0.96
C ILE A 113 -17.30 -58.87 -1.97
N TYR A 114 -16.22 -59.60 -1.76
CA TYR A 114 -16.13 -61.01 -2.14
C TYR A 114 -15.85 -61.85 -0.89
N GLU A 115 -16.44 -63.03 -0.81
CA GLU A 115 -16.59 -63.78 0.43
C GLU A 115 -15.27 -64.39 0.95
N GLY A 116 -15.04 -64.32 2.27
CA GLY A 116 -13.89 -64.93 2.95
C GLY A 116 -14.26 -65.32 4.39
N ARG A 117 -14.46 -66.63 4.63
CA ARG A 117 -15.01 -67.19 5.87
C ARG A 117 -14.23 -66.82 7.15
N SER A 118 -14.94 -66.80 8.28
CA SER A 118 -14.41 -66.53 9.61
C SER A 118 -13.42 -67.57 10.14
N ARG A 119 -12.46 -67.11 10.96
CA ARG A 119 -12.08 -67.72 12.26
C ARG A 119 -11.20 -66.81 13.09
N GLU A 120 -11.02 -67.18 14.36
CA GLU A 120 -10.33 -66.42 15.40
C GLU A 120 -8.85 -66.14 15.07
N ILE A 121 -8.36 -64.93 15.35
CA ILE A 121 -6.92 -64.62 15.39
C ILE A 121 -6.63 -63.78 16.63
N SER A 122 -5.77 -64.31 17.52
CA SER A 122 -5.17 -63.59 18.64
C SER A 122 -4.07 -62.65 18.16
N PRO A 123 -3.91 -61.43 18.72
CA PRO A 123 -2.91 -60.47 18.25
C PRO A 123 -1.48 -60.94 18.53
N ARG A 124 -0.79 -61.42 17.49
CA ARG A 124 0.67 -61.57 17.49
C ARG A 124 1.33 -60.28 17.01
N VAL A 125 2.06 -59.63 17.91
CA VAL A 125 3.04 -58.60 17.55
C VAL A 125 4.26 -59.27 16.92
N TYR A 126 4.79 -58.68 15.86
CA TYR A 126 6.16 -58.94 15.38
C TYR A 126 7.02 -57.72 15.66
N THR A 127 8.13 -57.94 16.35
CA THR A 127 9.20 -56.95 16.55
C THR A 127 10.29 -57.16 15.49
N MET A 128 10.99 -56.09 15.15
CA MET A 128 12.38 -56.13 14.69
C MET A 128 13.17 -55.28 15.70
N ASP A 129 14.36 -55.76 16.10
CA ASP A 129 15.32 -55.00 16.90
C ASP A 129 15.81 -53.77 16.10
N ASP A 130 16.17 -52.65 16.71
CA ASP A 130 17.26 -52.51 17.70
C ASP A 130 16.88 -51.77 18.99
N GLY A 131 17.67 -52.01 20.05
CA GLY A 131 17.26 -51.69 21.41
C GLY A 131 18.28 -50.92 22.25
N GLN A 132 17.78 -49.89 22.95
CA GLN A 132 18.29 -49.47 24.25
C GLN A 132 17.12 -49.31 25.22
N ARG A 133 17.30 -49.77 26.47
CA ARG A 133 16.33 -49.55 27.56
C ARG A 133 16.70 -48.27 28.31
N VAL A 134 15.90 -47.22 28.14
CA VAL A 134 15.77 -46.19 29.18
C VAL A 134 15.06 -46.82 30.38
N GLN A 135 15.46 -46.46 31.60
CA GLN A 135 14.83 -47.00 32.82
C GLN A 135 13.53 -46.24 33.13
N ASP A 136 12.53 -46.95 33.65
CA ASP A 136 11.22 -46.37 33.94
C ASP A 136 11.30 -45.25 34.99
N LEU A 137 10.82 -44.05 34.65
CA LEU A 137 10.52 -43.01 35.63
C LEU A 137 9.47 -43.54 36.62
N SER A 138 9.69 -43.36 37.93
CA SER A 138 8.73 -43.87 38.92
C SER A 138 7.37 -43.18 38.75
N PRO A 139 6.24 -43.93 38.83
CA PRO A 139 4.91 -43.32 38.70
C PRO A 139 4.62 -42.18 39.69
N SER A 140 5.32 -42.15 40.84
CA SER A 140 5.25 -41.02 41.78
C SER A 140 5.78 -39.72 41.18
N LEU A 141 6.96 -39.73 40.57
CA LEU A 141 7.60 -38.53 40.04
C LEU A 141 6.82 -37.92 38.86
N ALA A 142 6.26 -38.78 38.00
CA ALA A 142 5.32 -38.34 36.96
C ALA A 142 4.04 -37.73 37.56
N GLY A 143 3.50 -38.31 38.63
CA GLY A 143 2.34 -37.78 39.35
C GLY A 143 2.60 -36.41 40.00
N ASP A 144 3.75 -36.25 40.66
CA ASP A 144 4.14 -35.00 41.32
C ASP A 144 4.35 -33.86 40.32
N ILE A 145 4.95 -34.13 39.15
CA ILE A 145 5.10 -33.15 38.07
C ILE A 145 3.74 -32.76 37.49
N ILE A 146 2.87 -33.72 37.17
CA ILE A 146 1.52 -33.45 36.65
C ILE A 146 0.71 -32.63 37.65
N LYS A 147 0.74 -32.97 38.93
CA LYS A 147 0.06 -32.22 40.00
C LYS A 147 0.55 -30.77 40.08
N SER A 148 1.87 -30.55 40.09
CA SER A 148 2.46 -29.21 40.13
C SER A 148 2.05 -28.34 38.93
N VAL A 149 1.98 -28.94 37.72
CA VAL A 149 1.54 -28.26 36.49
C VAL A 149 0.05 -27.93 36.50
N VAL A 150 -0.79 -28.81 37.08
CA VAL A 150 -2.24 -28.54 37.24
C VAL A 150 -2.48 -27.41 38.25
N GLU A 151 -1.85 -27.45 39.42
CA GLU A 151 -1.95 -26.39 40.44
C GLU A 151 -1.52 -25.03 39.87
N ALA A 152 -0.39 -24.97 39.14
CA ALA A 152 0.07 -23.74 38.50
C ALA A 152 -0.90 -23.21 37.43
N ARG A 153 -1.51 -24.10 36.63
CA ARG A 153 -2.47 -23.71 35.59
C ARG A 153 -3.77 -23.15 36.17
N GLU A 154 -4.27 -23.72 37.26
CA GLU A 154 -5.48 -23.26 37.94
C GLU A 154 -5.31 -21.85 38.51
N ILE A 155 -4.15 -21.58 39.13
CA ILE A 155 -3.77 -20.24 39.61
C ILE A 155 -3.73 -19.22 38.46
N VAL A 156 -3.07 -19.53 37.34
CA VAL A 156 -2.99 -18.62 36.18
C VAL A 156 -4.37 -18.36 35.56
N SER A 157 -5.25 -19.36 35.50
CA SER A 157 -6.62 -19.19 35.00
C SER A 157 -7.42 -18.22 35.87
N ASN A 158 -7.26 -18.29 37.20
CA ASN A 158 -7.91 -17.37 38.13
C ASN A 158 -7.37 -15.93 38.01
N MET A 159 -6.07 -15.75 37.73
CA MET A 159 -5.50 -14.43 37.49
C MET A 159 -6.02 -13.77 36.20
N ILE A 160 -6.18 -14.55 35.12
CA ILE A 160 -6.77 -14.03 33.85
C ILE A 160 -8.22 -13.60 34.07
N THR A 161 -9.01 -14.41 34.79
CA THR A 161 -10.42 -14.11 35.09
C THR A 161 -10.57 -12.83 35.93
N LEU A 162 -9.60 -12.52 36.79
CA LEU A 162 -9.53 -11.28 37.58
C LEU A 162 -9.24 -10.04 36.72
N ASP A 163 -8.43 -10.17 35.68
CA ASP A 163 -8.09 -9.06 34.77
C ASP A 163 -9.24 -8.78 33.78
N GLU A 164 -9.90 -9.85 33.30
CA GLU A 164 -11.15 -9.74 32.54
C GLU A 164 -12.28 -9.10 33.37
N ALA A 165 -12.37 -9.38 34.67
CA ALA A 165 -13.34 -8.73 35.56
C ALA A 165 -13.08 -7.23 35.76
N LYS A 166 -11.82 -6.80 35.86
CA LYS A 166 -11.42 -5.39 35.91
C LYS A 166 -11.73 -4.64 34.61
N THR A 167 -11.57 -5.31 33.46
CA THR A 167 -11.76 -4.70 32.14
C THR A 167 -13.24 -4.43 31.79
N ASN A 168 -14.19 -4.90 32.62
CA ASN A 168 -15.63 -4.83 32.38
C ASN A 168 -16.43 -4.06 33.46
N ASP A 169 -15.80 -3.26 34.32
CA ASP A 169 -16.44 -2.42 35.37
C ASP A 169 -17.37 -3.19 36.36
N VAL A 170 -17.13 -4.49 36.58
CA VAL A 170 -18.04 -5.35 37.36
C VAL A 170 -17.85 -5.23 38.88
N ILE A 171 -16.71 -4.70 39.36
CA ILE A 171 -16.33 -4.69 40.79
C ILE A 171 -15.80 -3.31 41.20
N ASN A 172 -16.24 -2.81 42.36
CA ASN A 172 -15.75 -1.55 42.96
C ASN A 172 -14.35 -1.73 43.59
N GLU A 173 -13.46 -0.75 43.43
CA GLU A 173 -12.05 -0.81 43.86
C GLU A 173 -11.78 -0.97 45.38
N LYS A 174 -12.81 -1.11 46.23
CA LYS A 174 -12.67 -1.10 47.70
C LYS A 174 -12.85 -2.44 48.41
N ASP A 175 -13.32 -3.48 47.74
CA ASP A 175 -13.76 -4.71 48.40
C ASP A 175 -12.80 -5.92 48.25
N MET A 176 -11.60 -5.73 47.67
CA MET A 176 -10.58 -6.79 47.58
C MET A 176 -9.13 -6.28 47.75
N GLU A 177 -8.66 -6.22 49.01
CA GLU A 177 -7.23 -6.36 49.31
C GLU A 177 -6.91 -7.84 49.56
N LEU A 178 -6.27 -8.50 48.60
CA LEU A 178 -5.51 -9.74 48.86
C LEU A 178 -4.10 -9.34 49.33
N PRO A 179 -3.61 -9.79 50.50
CA PRO A 179 -2.31 -9.37 51.00
C PRO A 179 -1.17 -9.81 50.07
N ASP A 180 -0.29 -8.88 49.68
CA ASP A 180 0.87 -9.12 48.80
C ASP A 180 1.73 -10.32 49.23
N GLU A 181 1.80 -10.59 50.54
CA GLU A 181 2.49 -11.75 51.09
C GLU A 181 2.06 -13.09 50.48
N GLU A 182 0.77 -13.31 50.18
CA GLU A 182 0.31 -14.58 49.58
C GLU A 182 0.78 -14.71 48.13
N LEU A 183 0.65 -13.64 47.34
CA LEU A 183 1.10 -13.61 45.95
C LEU A 183 2.62 -13.83 45.86
N ILE A 184 3.38 -13.18 46.75
CA ILE A 184 4.83 -13.35 46.87
C ILE A 184 5.19 -14.79 47.25
N LYS A 185 4.50 -15.41 48.21
CA LYS A 185 4.71 -16.82 48.59
C LYS A 185 4.43 -17.78 47.43
N VAL A 186 3.38 -17.54 46.65
CA VAL A 186 3.05 -18.34 45.45
C VAL A 186 4.13 -18.22 44.38
N VAL A 187 4.58 -17.00 44.05
CA VAL A 187 5.65 -16.78 43.06
C VAL A 187 6.98 -17.38 43.52
N GLN A 188 7.34 -17.24 44.79
CA GLN A 188 8.55 -17.85 45.36
C GLN A 188 8.49 -19.40 45.35
N LYS A 189 7.32 -20.00 45.62
CA LYS A 189 7.11 -21.44 45.47
C LYS A 189 7.28 -21.88 44.01
N LEU A 190 6.66 -21.16 43.06
CA LEU A 190 6.77 -21.45 41.63
C LEU A 190 8.22 -21.42 41.12
N LEU A 191 8.99 -20.40 41.50
CA LEU A 191 10.41 -20.30 41.14
C LEU A 191 11.26 -21.41 41.80
N SER A 192 10.93 -21.78 43.05
CA SER A 192 11.59 -22.91 43.74
C SER A 192 11.29 -24.25 43.07
N ASP A 193 10.04 -24.49 42.66
CA ASP A 193 9.61 -25.74 42.02
C ASP A 193 10.13 -25.85 40.58
N LEU A 194 10.17 -24.74 39.83
CA LEU A 194 10.85 -24.67 38.52
C LEU A 194 12.34 -24.99 38.63
N GLY A 195 13.05 -24.44 39.63
CA GLY A 195 14.46 -24.77 39.86
C GLY A 195 14.71 -26.24 40.22
N LYS A 196 13.75 -26.93 40.85
CA LYS A 196 13.81 -28.38 41.10
C LYS A 196 13.60 -29.17 39.80
N ILE A 197 12.67 -28.75 38.95
CA ILE A 197 12.40 -29.38 37.64
C ILE A 197 13.61 -29.21 36.71
N GLU A 198 14.17 -28.00 36.61
CA GLU A 198 15.35 -27.74 35.78
C GLU A 198 16.58 -28.54 36.26
N LYS A 199 16.72 -28.72 37.58
CA LYS A 199 17.73 -29.61 38.13
C LYS A 199 17.44 -31.08 37.83
N LEU A 200 16.21 -31.56 38.00
CA LEU A 200 15.82 -32.93 37.67
C LEU A 200 16.08 -33.29 36.20
N ILE A 201 15.86 -32.35 35.27
CA ILE A 201 16.17 -32.54 33.85
C ILE A 201 17.69 -32.72 33.63
N LYS A 202 18.52 -31.86 34.27
CA LYS A 202 19.99 -31.93 34.17
C LYS A 202 20.60 -33.14 34.88
N ASP A 203 20.00 -33.58 35.98
CA ASP A 203 20.45 -34.73 36.78
C ASP A 203 19.98 -36.09 36.19
N SER A 204 19.21 -36.13 35.08
CA SER A 204 18.58 -37.35 34.55
C SER A 204 19.02 -37.80 33.14
N ASP A 205 20.06 -37.19 32.57
CA ASP A 205 20.66 -37.58 31.27
C ASP A 205 19.67 -37.51 30.07
N LEU A 206 18.61 -36.68 30.19
CA LEU A 206 17.52 -36.56 29.21
C LEU A 206 17.78 -35.56 28.05
N ASP A 207 19.01 -35.05 27.90
CA ASP A 207 19.43 -34.13 26.83
C ASP A 207 19.40 -34.82 25.43
N GLY A 208 18.19 -34.95 24.89
CA GLY A 208 17.92 -35.51 23.56
C GLY A 208 16.52 -36.11 23.37
N VAL A 209 15.74 -36.32 24.44
CA VAL A 209 14.44 -37.04 24.36
C VAL A 209 13.25 -36.10 24.08
N PHE A 210 13.39 -34.80 24.36
CA PHE A 210 12.32 -33.81 24.18
C PHE A 210 12.74 -32.67 23.23
N GLU A 211 12.56 -32.87 21.93
CA GLU A 211 12.30 -31.72 21.04
C GLU A 211 10.96 -31.09 21.45
N VAL A 212 11.03 -30.02 22.24
CA VAL A 212 9.88 -29.12 22.43
C VAL A 212 9.55 -28.54 21.07
N ALA A 213 8.44 -28.98 20.48
CA ALA A 213 8.01 -28.56 19.14
C ALA A 213 8.07 -27.03 19.04
N PRO A 214 8.87 -26.47 18.10
CA PRO A 214 9.28 -25.07 18.18
C PRO A 214 8.05 -24.16 18.15
N THR A 215 7.94 -23.32 19.20
CA THR A 215 6.96 -22.24 19.24
C THR A 215 7.12 -21.40 17.98
N LYS A 216 6.02 -21.25 17.22
CA LYS A 216 6.03 -20.67 15.86
C LYS A 216 6.94 -19.45 15.80
N SER A 217 8.08 -19.60 15.11
CA SER A 217 9.03 -18.50 14.94
C SER A 217 8.32 -17.33 14.26
N TYR A 218 8.58 -16.11 14.74
CA TYR A 218 8.08 -14.87 14.13
C TYR A 218 8.21 -14.94 12.61
N ASN A 219 7.11 -14.73 11.88
CA ASN A 219 7.10 -14.73 10.41
C ASN A 219 8.11 -13.68 9.93
N LYS A 220 9.26 -14.15 9.46
CA LYS A 220 10.35 -13.30 9.00
C LYS A 220 9.83 -12.41 7.87
N THR A 221 10.10 -11.11 7.94
CA THR A 221 9.85 -10.19 6.83
C THR A 221 11.11 -10.02 6.00
N LEU A 222 10.94 -10.02 4.68
CA LEU A 222 12.01 -9.88 3.70
C LEU A 222 11.62 -8.82 2.67
N TYR A 223 12.58 -7.95 2.36
CA TYR A 223 12.38 -6.82 1.46
C TYR A 223 13.26 -7.00 0.24
N TYR A 224 12.66 -6.89 -0.93
CA TYR A 224 13.33 -7.04 -2.21
C TYR A 224 13.24 -5.72 -2.95
N PHE A 225 14.37 -5.15 -3.33
CA PHE A 225 14.44 -3.85 -4.01
C PHE A 225 14.90 -4.06 -5.44
N PHE A 226 14.15 -3.51 -6.40
CA PHE A 226 14.38 -3.74 -7.83
C PHE A 226 14.26 -2.46 -8.66
N ASP A 227 14.98 -2.42 -9.78
CA ASP A 227 14.90 -1.37 -10.80
C ASP A 227 15.15 -1.98 -12.20
N TYR A 228 14.54 -1.40 -13.23
CA TYR A 228 14.68 -1.81 -14.64
C TYR A 228 15.25 -0.67 -15.47
N GLU A 229 16.39 -0.90 -16.11
CA GLU A 229 16.89 0.03 -17.12
C GLU A 229 16.27 -0.27 -18.47
N THR A 230 15.81 0.77 -19.16
CA THR A 230 15.00 0.64 -20.38
C THR A 230 15.46 1.55 -21.51
N VAL A 231 15.18 1.10 -22.74
CA VAL A 231 15.24 1.91 -23.95
C VAL A 231 13.87 1.93 -24.60
N TRP A 232 13.53 3.03 -25.28
CA TRP A 232 12.32 3.12 -26.09
C TRP A 232 12.61 2.66 -27.53
N ASP A 233 11.76 1.78 -28.04
CA ASP A 233 11.78 1.32 -29.41
C ASP A 233 10.77 2.11 -30.27
N PRO A 234 11.22 2.87 -31.28
CA PRO A 234 10.33 3.64 -32.14
C PRO A 234 9.47 2.76 -33.06
N VAL A 235 9.86 1.50 -33.32
CA VAL A 235 9.17 0.63 -34.27
C VAL A 235 7.94 -0.02 -33.62
N SER A 236 8.07 -0.53 -32.40
CA SER A 236 6.92 -1.06 -31.65
C SER A 236 6.26 -0.05 -30.69
N TYR A 237 6.87 1.14 -30.55
CA TYR A 237 6.57 2.20 -29.57
C TYR A 237 6.80 1.81 -28.09
N LYS A 238 7.35 0.62 -27.81
CA LYS A 238 7.45 0.05 -26.46
C LYS A 238 8.69 0.50 -25.72
N LEU A 239 8.60 0.55 -24.39
CA LEU A 239 9.80 0.41 -23.55
C LEU A 239 10.25 -1.05 -23.57
N GLN A 240 11.53 -1.28 -23.85
CA GLN A 240 12.21 -2.57 -23.76
C GLN A 240 13.23 -2.48 -22.62
N PRO A 241 13.16 -3.36 -21.59
CA PRO A 241 14.22 -3.44 -20.59
C PRO A 241 15.50 -3.99 -21.22
N TYR A 242 16.65 -3.50 -20.75
CA TYR A 242 17.98 -3.99 -21.15
C TYR A 242 18.87 -4.35 -19.95
N SER A 243 18.47 -4.05 -18.71
CA SER A 243 19.01 -4.70 -17.51
C SER A 243 18.05 -4.59 -16.34
N PHE A 244 18.24 -5.44 -15.32
CA PHE A 244 17.66 -5.24 -14.00
C PHE A 244 18.69 -5.44 -12.90
N ALA A 245 18.49 -4.74 -11.78
CA ALA A 245 19.10 -5.10 -10.51
C ALA A 245 18.00 -5.55 -9.54
N LEU A 246 18.36 -6.50 -8.67
CA LEU A 246 17.52 -6.96 -7.58
C LEU A 246 18.41 -7.18 -6.36
N ILE A 247 18.03 -6.67 -5.20
CA ILE A 247 18.66 -7.02 -3.92
C ILE A 247 17.62 -7.50 -2.92
N LYS A 248 18.05 -8.34 -1.98
CA LYS A 248 17.23 -8.90 -0.90
C LYS A 248 17.83 -8.49 0.45
N CYS A 249 16.99 -7.96 1.33
CA CYS A 249 17.33 -7.52 2.68
C CYS A 249 16.44 -8.20 3.74
N ASP A 250 16.92 -8.23 4.97
CA ASP A 250 16.10 -8.50 6.17
C ASP A 250 15.37 -7.23 6.67
N ASP A 251 14.66 -7.33 7.80
CA ASP A 251 13.88 -6.24 8.41
C ASP A 251 14.74 -5.11 9.02
N GLU A 252 16.04 -5.36 9.24
CA GLU A 252 17.04 -4.36 9.62
C GLU A 252 17.61 -3.62 8.38
N GLY A 253 17.27 -4.07 7.18
CA GLY A 253 17.75 -3.50 5.92
C GLY A 253 19.15 -3.94 5.50
N LYS A 254 19.70 -4.96 6.14
CA LYS A 254 20.99 -5.55 5.80
C LYS A 254 20.85 -6.39 4.53
N ILE A 255 21.70 -6.12 3.53
CA ILE A 255 21.71 -6.84 2.26
C ILE A 255 22.16 -8.28 2.50
N ILE A 256 21.27 -9.23 2.19
CA ILE A 256 21.51 -10.68 2.22
C ILE A 256 22.08 -11.15 0.89
N LYS A 257 21.57 -10.63 -0.23
CA LYS A 257 21.93 -11.08 -1.58
C LYS A 257 21.67 -10.00 -2.65
N GLU A 258 22.47 -10.06 -3.70
CA GLU A 258 22.38 -9.22 -4.90
C GLU A 258 22.24 -10.09 -6.16
N TRP A 259 21.52 -9.58 -7.16
CA TRP A 259 21.42 -10.10 -8.51
C TRP A 259 21.46 -8.95 -9.52
N PHE A 260 22.06 -9.17 -10.68
CA PHE A 260 22.04 -8.24 -11.81
C PHE A 260 22.10 -9.08 -13.10
N GLU A 261 21.31 -8.69 -14.09
CA GLU A 261 21.27 -9.32 -15.42
C GLU A 261 20.99 -8.27 -16.50
N MET A 262 21.47 -8.53 -17.71
CA MET A 262 21.49 -7.60 -18.85
C MET A 262 21.08 -8.28 -20.17
N ASP A 263 21.31 -9.58 -20.33
CA ASP A 263 21.02 -10.28 -21.60
C ASP A 263 19.58 -10.81 -21.68
N ASP A 264 18.94 -11.16 -20.56
CA ASP A 264 17.51 -11.47 -20.50
C ASP A 264 16.83 -10.91 -19.22
N PRO A 265 16.20 -9.72 -19.30
CA PRO A 265 15.48 -9.14 -18.17
C PRO A 265 14.26 -9.93 -17.69
N ASN A 266 13.78 -10.95 -18.43
CA ASN A 266 12.71 -11.84 -17.96
C ASN A 266 13.20 -12.77 -16.83
N VAL A 267 14.52 -12.99 -16.68
CA VAL A 267 15.13 -13.84 -15.63
C VAL A 267 14.79 -13.37 -14.21
N MET A 268 14.43 -12.09 -14.01
CA MET A 268 13.93 -11.60 -12.72
C MET A 268 12.71 -12.39 -12.23
N MET A 269 11.87 -12.88 -13.14
CA MET A 269 10.72 -13.73 -12.81
C MET A 269 11.12 -15.09 -12.26
N ASP A 270 12.15 -15.73 -12.83
CA ASP A 270 12.66 -17.00 -12.33
C ASP A 270 13.35 -16.82 -10.96
N HIS A 271 14.02 -15.68 -10.73
CA HIS A 271 14.56 -15.35 -9.42
C HIS A 271 13.46 -15.16 -8.36
N LEU A 272 12.42 -14.39 -8.67
CA LEU A 272 11.29 -14.18 -7.75
C LEU A 272 10.55 -15.50 -7.46
N GLU A 273 10.32 -16.37 -8.45
CA GLU A 273 9.69 -17.67 -8.20
C GLU A 273 10.57 -18.57 -7.31
N VAL A 274 11.88 -18.65 -7.58
CA VAL A 274 12.82 -19.45 -6.78
C VAL A 274 12.89 -18.96 -5.33
N GLU A 275 12.94 -17.64 -5.10
CA GLU A 275 12.93 -17.09 -3.75
C GLU A 275 11.54 -17.23 -3.09
N SER A 276 10.43 -17.22 -3.83
CA SER A 276 9.08 -17.51 -3.29
C SER A 276 8.95 -18.91 -2.69
N ILE A 277 9.68 -19.88 -3.24
CA ILE A 277 9.63 -21.28 -2.80
C ILE A 277 10.50 -21.49 -1.56
N LYS A 278 11.66 -20.81 -1.49
CA LYS A 278 12.55 -20.83 -0.31
C LYS A 278 11.90 -20.12 0.88
N GLU A 279 11.44 -18.90 0.65
CA GLU A 279 10.92 -17.98 1.67
C GLU A 279 9.39 -18.01 1.70
N ARG A 280 8.80 -19.20 1.48
CA ARG A 280 7.35 -19.42 1.38
C ARG A 280 6.63 -19.06 2.69
N ASP A 281 7.30 -19.30 3.82
CA ASP A 281 6.82 -19.12 5.18
C ASP A 281 7.21 -17.73 5.76
N SER A 282 7.55 -16.77 4.88
CA SER A 282 7.99 -15.40 5.21
C SER A 282 7.13 -14.34 4.52
N SER A 283 6.93 -13.20 5.16
CA SER A 283 6.34 -12.00 4.53
C SER A 283 7.34 -11.41 3.54
N LYS A 284 6.89 -11.02 2.34
CA LYS A 284 7.76 -10.59 1.23
C LYS A 284 7.21 -9.33 0.58
N TYR A 285 8.01 -8.26 0.57
CA TYR A 285 7.71 -7.04 -0.17
C TYR A 285 8.67 -6.90 -1.36
N LEU A 286 8.14 -6.47 -2.52
CA LEU A 286 8.92 -6.16 -3.72
C LEU A 286 8.76 -4.67 -4.05
N ILE A 287 9.76 -3.89 -3.71
CA ILE A 287 9.73 -2.43 -3.66
C ILE A 287 10.53 -1.87 -4.83
N GLY A 288 9.88 -1.09 -5.67
CA GLY A 288 10.54 -0.24 -6.66
C GLY A 288 10.41 1.24 -6.31
N PHE A 289 10.90 2.09 -7.20
CA PHE A 289 10.72 3.54 -7.10
C PHE A 289 10.04 4.10 -8.35
N ASN A 290 8.80 4.59 -8.22
CA ASN A 290 7.96 5.01 -9.34
C ASN A 290 7.55 3.84 -10.27
N ASN A 291 7.78 2.60 -9.84
CA ASN A 291 7.44 1.33 -10.50
C ASN A 291 5.94 1.14 -10.77
N SER A 292 5.04 1.71 -9.96
CA SER A 292 3.60 1.70 -10.28
C SER A 292 3.30 2.39 -11.61
N ARG A 293 4.19 3.30 -12.05
CA ARG A 293 4.10 3.99 -13.33
C ARG A 293 4.89 3.31 -14.45
N PHE A 294 5.87 2.46 -14.14
CA PHE A 294 6.80 1.88 -15.11
C PHE A 294 7.00 0.38 -14.88
N ASP A 295 7.79 0.03 -13.88
CA ASP A 295 8.43 -1.28 -13.75
C ASP A 295 7.44 -2.39 -13.42
N ASN A 296 6.31 -2.06 -12.79
CA ASN A 296 5.21 -3.00 -12.56
C ASN A 296 4.60 -3.50 -13.86
N PHE A 297 4.61 -2.73 -14.96
CA PHE A 297 4.14 -3.21 -16.27
C PHE A 297 5.15 -4.17 -16.91
N LEU A 298 6.45 -3.89 -16.75
CA LEU A 298 7.55 -4.72 -17.26
C LEU A 298 7.64 -6.05 -16.49
N LEU A 299 7.30 -6.03 -15.20
CA LEU A 299 7.20 -7.19 -14.31
C LEU A 299 5.92 -8.02 -14.59
N LEU A 300 4.78 -7.37 -14.78
CA LEU A 300 3.49 -8.04 -15.00
C LEU A 300 3.35 -8.66 -16.40
N ALA A 301 3.96 -8.06 -17.43
CA ALA A 301 3.88 -8.56 -18.81
C ALA A 301 4.47 -9.99 -19.03
N PRO A 302 5.67 -10.35 -18.55
CA PRO A 302 6.18 -11.74 -18.63
C PRO A 302 5.41 -12.67 -17.69
N ALA A 303 4.96 -12.18 -16.53
CA ALA A 303 4.15 -12.95 -15.59
C ALA A 303 2.86 -13.48 -16.24
N LEU A 304 2.11 -12.60 -16.91
CA LEU A 304 0.86 -12.95 -17.63
C LEU A 304 1.08 -13.83 -18.87
N LYS A 305 2.27 -13.78 -19.49
CA LYS A 305 2.66 -14.70 -20.58
C LYS A 305 3.00 -16.09 -20.05
N SER A 306 3.58 -16.17 -18.86
CA SER A 306 3.88 -17.43 -18.21
C SER A 306 2.58 -18.18 -17.86
N SER A 307 2.57 -19.50 -17.95
CA SER A 307 1.46 -20.31 -17.43
C SER A 307 1.51 -20.50 -15.90
N ARG A 308 2.33 -19.73 -15.19
CA ARG A 308 2.65 -19.92 -13.76
C ARG A 308 1.66 -19.11 -12.92
N LYS A 309 0.65 -19.80 -12.39
CA LYS A 309 -0.48 -19.20 -11.65
C LYS A 309 -0.10 -18.67 -10.26
N ARG A 310 0.54 -17.50 -10.17
CA ARG A 310 0.67 -16.70 -8.93
C ARG A 310 0.73 -15.18 -9.23
N ILE A 311 -0.39 -14.64 -9.68
CA ILE A 311 -0.59 -13.19 -9.83
C ILE A 311 -1.99 -12.89 -9.28
N ASP A 312 -2.05 -12.08 -8.24
CA ASP A 312 -3.26 -11.78 -7.49
C ASP A 312 -3.28 -10.29 -7.09
N LYS A 313 -4.41 -9.80 -6.56
CA LYS A 313 -4.59 -8.43 -6.03
C LYS A 313 -4.14 -7.26 -6.94
N VAL A 314 -4.11 -7.43 -8.27
CA VAL A 314 -3.64 -6.38 -9.19
C VAL A 314 -4.63 -5.21 -9.23
N LEU A 315 -4.21 -4.05 -8.70
CA LEU A 315 -5.01 -2.83 -8.65
C LEU A 315 -4.54 -1.81 -9.70
N PHE A 316 -5.39 -1.54 -10.69
CA PHE A 316 -5.17 -0.48 -11.67
C PHE A 316 -5.88 0.82 -11.24
N SER A 317 -5.21 1.96 -11.40
CA SER A 317 -5.82 3.28 -11.31
C SER A 317 -5.07 4.29 -12.16
N ASN A 318 -5.78 5.15 -12.89
CA ASN A 318 -5.20 6.27 -13.65
C ASN A 318 -3.99 5.86 -14.53
N ASN A 319 -4.13 4.76 -15.28
CA ASN A 319 -3.07 4.16 -16.11
C ASN A 319 -1.78 3.79 -15.32
N THR A 320 -1.93 3.35 -14.07
CA THR A 320 -0.83 2.88 -13.20
C THR A 320 -1.25 1.64 -12.40
N ILE A 321 -0.30 0.72 -12.17
CA ILE A 321 -0.51 -0.48 -11.34
C ILE A 321 -0.10 -0.10 -9.91
N LEU A 322 -1.07 0.29 -9.08
CA LEU A 322 -0.81 0.82 -7.73
C LEU A 322 -0.23 -0.25 -6.79
N SER A 323 -0.74 -1.47 -6.91
CA SER A 323 -0.27 -2.66 -6.20
C SER A 323 -0.57 -3.91 -7.02
N MET A 324 0.15 -4.98 -6.70
CA MET A 324 -0.15 -6.35 -7.13
C MET A 324 0.56 -7.33 -6.21
N GLU A 325 0.08 -8.56 -6.16
CA GLU A 325 0.80 -9.67 -5.53
C GLU A 325 1.35 -10.60 -6.62
N ILE A 326 2.66 -10.88 -6.58
CA ILE A 326 3.35 -11.70 -7.59
C ILE A 326 4.21 -12.75 -6.92
N PHE A 327 3.95 -14.04 -7.19
CA PHE A 327 4.54 -15.17 -6.44
C PHE A 327 4.41 -15.09 -4.89
N GLY A 328 3.46 -14.32 -4.35
CA GLY A 328 3.36 -14.07 -2.90
C GLY A 328 4.32 -12.98 -2.38
N PHE A 329 4.83 -12.11 -3.25
CA PHE A 329 5.45 -10.84 -2.92
C PHE A 329 4.43 -9.73 -3.12
N GLU A 330 4.25 -8.85 -2.13
CA GLU A 330 3.44 -7.65 -2.25
C GLU A 330 4.25 -6.53 -2.91
N VAL A 331 3.81 -6.05 -4.07
CA VAL A 331 4.56 -5.07 -4.88
C VAL A 331 4.18 -3.65 -4.50
N MET A 332 5.18 -2.86 -4.09
CA MET A 332 4.99 -1.51 -3.54
C MET A 332 5.85 -0.47 -4.26
N ASP A 333 5.44 0.81 -4.17
CA ASP A 333 6.11 1.95 -4.85
C ASP A 333 6.41 3.08 -3.87
N LEU A 334 7.68 3.23 -3.48
CA LEU A 334 8.10 4.24 -2.51
C LEU A 334 7.91 5.69 -3.02
N CYS A 335 7.85 5.91 -4.34
CA CYS A 335 7.54 7.22 -4.91
C CYS A 335 6.08 7.64 -4.67
N ARG A 336 5.15 6.72 -4.34
CA ARG A 336 3.78 7.06 -3.93
C ARG A 336 3.68 7.55 -2.48
N ILE A 337 4.71 7.29 -1.69
CA ILE A 337 4.89 7.86 -0.35
C ILE A 337 5.62 9.21 -0.50
N LEU A 338 6.79 9.23 -1.12
CA LEU A 338 7.68 10.40 -1.12
C LEU A 338 7.38 11.46 -2.19
N ASN A 339 6.64 11.11 -3.24
CA ASN A 339 6.16 12.01 -4.30
C ASN A 339 7.22 12.92 -4.95
N MET A 340 8.48 12.46 -5.02
CA MET A 340 9.62 13.17 -5.61
C MET A 340 10.61 12.19 -6.28
N PRO A 341 11.55 12.65 -7.14
CA PRO A 341 12.53 11.75 -7.79
C PRO A 341 13.52 11.10 -6.81
N LEU A 342 13.98 9.86 -7.11
CA LEU A 342 14.86 9.07 -6.25
C LEU A 342 16.10 9.85 -5.78
N ALA A 343 16.87 10.43 -6.70
CA ALA A 343 18.07 11.21 -6.35
C ALA A 343 17.77 12.43 -5.44
N LYS A 344 16.60 13.07 -5.59
CA LYS A 344 16.17 14.14 -4.69
C LYS A 344 15.87 13.57 -3.30
N ALA A 345 15.14 12.46 -3.22
CA ALA A 345 14.82 11.78 -1.97
C ALA A 345 16.09 11.29 -1.24
N CYS A 346 17.02 10.60 -1.93
CA CYS A 346 18.27 10.11 -1.35
C CYS A 346 19.17 11.24 -0.82
N LYS A 347 19.31 12.35 -1.56
CA LYS A 347 20.02 13.54 -1.06
C LYS A 347 19.31 14.12 0.17
N ALA A 348 17.98 14.19 0.14
CA ALA A 348 17.17 14.81 1.16
C ALA A 348 17.12 14.00 2.47
N PHE A 349 17.08 12.65 2.41
CA PHE A 349 17.20 11.72 3.55
C PHE A 349 18.65 11.43 3.97
N LYS A 350 19.64 12.12 3.35
CA LYS A 350 21.08 11.91 3.59
C LYS A 350 21.47 10.43 3.48
N CYS A 351 21.12 9.79 2.37
CA CYS A 351 21.59 8.45 2.08
C CYS A 351 23.12 8.43 2.00
N SER A 352 23.75 7.45 2.65
CA SER A 352 25.20 7.22 2.63
C SER A 352 25.70 6.95 1.21
N GLN A 353 24.88 6.24 0.45
CA GLN A 353 25.05 6.03 -0.98
C GLN A 353 24.27 7.11 -1.74
N GLN A 354 24.79 7.52 -2.90
CA GLN A 354 24.18 8.53 -3.77
C GLN A 354 23.97 7.93 -5.17
N LYS A 355 22.84 8.27 -5.81
CA LYS A 355 22.51 7.79 -7.16
C LYS A 355 23.65 8.14 -8.11
N LEU A 356 24.18 7.15 -8.84
CA LEU A 356 25.15 7.38 -9.90
C LEU A 356 24.47 8.04 -11.11
N SER A 357 25.23 8.33 -12.17
CA SER A 357 24.66 8.89 -13.41
C SER A 357 25.07 8.06 -14.63
N LEU A 358 24.07 7.79 -15.46
CA LEU A 358 24.21 7.17 -16.77
C LEU A 358 23.57 8.11 -17.81
N ASP A 359 24.23 8.30 -18.95
CA ASP A 359 23.65 9.09 -20.05
C ASP A 359 22.67 8.22 -20.83
N HIS A 360 21.42 8.25 -20.40
CA HIS A 360 20.28 7.60 -21.07
C HIS A 360 20.15 8.00 -22.54
N SER A 361 20.56 9.22 -22.92
CA SER A 361 20.59 9.69 -24.31
C SER A 361 21.63 8.91 -25.13
N GLN A 362 22.81 8.62 -24.55
CA GLN A 362 23.82 7.76 -25.17
C GLN A 362 23.29 6.33 -25.33
N VAL A 363 22.71 5.74 -24.28
CA VAL A 363 22.16 4.37 -24.34
C VAL A 363 21.07 4.25 -25.40
N GLN A 364 20.13 5.21 -25.42
CA GLN A 364 19.05 5.29 -26.41
C GLN A 364 19.60 5.45 -27.84
N SER A 365 20.67 6.23 -28.03
CA SER A 365 21.35 6.39 -29.32
C SER A 365 22.04 5.10 -29.79
N MET A 366 22.61 4.31 -28.87
CA MET A 366 23.19 3.00 -29.17
C MET A 366 22.10 1.98 -29.57
N PHE A 367 20.92 2.01 -28.92
CA PHE A 367 19.76 1.23 -29.38
C PHE A 367 19.31 1.67 -30.78
N MET A 368 19.09 2.97 -30.99
CA MET A 368 18.66 3.56 -32.27
C MET A 368 19.65 3.31 -33.43
N SER A 369 20.91 2.95 -33.14
CA SER A 369 21.93 2.63 -34.15
C SER A 369 22.20 1.12 -34.30
N GLY A 370 21.46 0.25 -33.59
CA GLY A 370 21.66 -1.20 -33.61
C GLY A 370 22.94 -1.66 -32.91
N LYS A 371 23.50 -0.85 -32.01
CA LYS A 371 24.79 -1.05 -31.33
C LYS A 371 24.69 -1.30 -29.83
N LEU A 372 23.47 -1.35 -29.27
CA LEU A 372 23.26 -1.49 -27.82
C LEU A 372 23.99 -2.69 -27.25
N GLU A 373 23.91 -3.88 -27.87
CA GLU A 373 24.58 -5.10 -27.39
C GLU A 373 26.10 -4.93 -27.23
N GLY A 374 26.76 -4.31 -28.22
CA GLY A 374 28.20 -4.02 -28.16
C GLY A 374 28.53 -3.00 -27.07
N TYR A 375 27.79 -1.88 -27.04
CA TYR A 375 27.94 -0.86 -26.00
C TYR A 375 27.74 -1.43 -24.59
N MET A 376 26.74 -2.29 -24.40
CA MET A 376 26.44 -2.96 -23.14
C MET A 376 27.57 -3.89 -22.70
N LYS A 377 28.16 -4.66 -23.61
CA LYS A 377 29.32 -5.52 -23.32
C LYS A 377 30.57 -4.70 -22.99
N GLU A 378 30.80 -3.58 -23.67
CA GLU A 378 31.89 -2.64 -23.37
C GLU A 378 31.71 -1.90 -22.03
N ASN A 379 30.46 -1.61 -21.64
CA ASN A 379 30.11 -0.81 -20.45
C ASN A 379 29.53 -1.65 -19.29
N TYR A 380 29.60 -2.98 -19.35
CA TYR A 380 28.92 -3.90 -18.42
C TYR A 380 29.10 -3.51 -16.95
N ASN A 381 30.35 -3.28 -16.51
CA ASN A 381 30.64 -2.91 -15.13
C ASN A 381 30.01 -1.58 -14.72
N LYS A 382 29.98 -0.58 -15.61
CA LYS A 382 29.40 0.74 -15.38
C LYS A 382 27.87 0.68 -15.29
N ILE A 383 27.23 -0.09 -16.18
CA ILE A 383 25.77 -0.32 -16.17
C ILE A 383 25.37 -1.09 -14.91
N ARG A 384 26.12 -2.15 -14.58
CA ARG A 384 25.92 -2.94 -13.36
C ARG A 384 26.08 -2.08 -12.10
N GLU A 385 27.13 -1.27 -12.01
CA GLU A 385 27.37 -0.42 -10.85
C GLU A 385 26.28 0.65 -10.69
N TYR A 386 25.84 1.27 -11.79
CA TYR A 386 24.74 2.24 -11.81
C TYR A 386 23.41 1.63 -11.32
N ASN A 387 22.92 0.58 -11.98
CA ASN A 387 21.65 -0.07 -11.64
C ASN A 387 21.68 -0.69 -10.22
N MET A 388 22.82 -1.29 -9.82
CA MET A 388 23.00 -1.81 -8.47
C MET A 388 23.07 -0.71 -7.40
N MET A 389 23.60 0.48 -7.70
CA MET A 389 23.55 1.62 -6.78
C MET A 389 22.12 2.15 -6.60
N ASP A 390 21.31 2.11 -7.66
CA ASP A 390 19.93 2.59 -7.62
C ASP A 390 19.07 1.75 -6.68
N VAL A 391 19.13 0.41 -6.77
CA VAL A 391 18.39 -0.46 -5.82
C VAL A 391 18.93 -0.40 -4.39
N LYS A 392 20.24 -0.16 -4.20
CA LYS A 392 20.84 0.00 -2.86
C LYS A 392 20.48 1.32 -2.20
N THR A 393 20.53 2.42 -2.96
CA THR A 393 20.07 3.74 -2.49
C THR A 393 18.57 3.76 -2.23
N LEU A 394 17.78 3.05 -3.02
CA LEU A 394 16.36 2.78 -2.77
C LEU A 394 16.15 2.01 -1.45
N SER A 395 16.92 0.96 -1.18
CA SER A 395 16.83 0.21 0.09
C SER A 395 17.18 1.11 1.29
N GLU A 396 18.28 1.85 1.25
CA GLU A 396 18.64 2.76 2.36
C GLU A 396 17.58 3.85 2.58
N LEU A 397 17.03 4.40 1.49
CA LEU A 397 15.93 5.37 1.50
C LEU A 397 14.65 4.77 2.09
N TYR A 398 14.35 3.51 1.79
CA TYR A 398 13.18 2.79 2.29
C TYR A 398 13.21 2.68 3.81
N PHE A 399 14.27 2.11 4.39
CA PHE A 399 14.36 1.91 5.84
C PHE A 399 14.43 3.23 6.61
N LYS A 400 15.05 4.27 6.04
CA LYS A 400 15.00 5.64 6.58
C LYS A 400 13.57 6.22 6.55
N THR A 401 12.83 6.01 5.46
CA THR A 401 11.42 6.44 5.36
C THR A 401 10.55 5.68 6.37
N ARG A 402 10.68 4.36 6.46
CA ARG A 402 9.99 3.48 7.42
C ARG A 402 10.19 3.95 8.85
N HIS A 403 11.45 4.23 9.23
CA HIS A 403 11.79 4.74 10.56
C HIS A 403 11.15 6.10 10.86
N GLU A 404 11.29 7.08 9.96
CA GLU A 404 10.72 8.42 10.16
C GLU A 404 9.18 8.40 10.22
N MET A 405 8.52 7.55 9.44
CA MET A 405 7.05 7.43 9.47
C MET A 405 6.56 6.81 10.78
N LYS A 406 7.18 5.70 11.23
CA LYS A 406 6.87 5.07 12.51
C LYS A 406 7.15 6.02 13.68
N ARG A 407 8.20 6.86 13.57
CA ARG A 407 8.52 7.92 14.55
C ARG A 407 7.54 9.10 14.54
N LEU A 408 6.99 9.49 13.39
CA LEU A 408 6.15 10.69 13.23
C LEU A 408 4.66 10.45 13.42
N CYS A 409 4.14 9.26 13.09
CA CYS A 409 2.70 8.98 13.08
C CYS A 409 2.32 7.57 13.55
N ASP A 410 3.28 6.78 14.05
CA ASP A 410 3.13 5.39 14.50
C ASP A 410 2.68 4.36 13.41
N VAL A 411 2.48 4.78 12.17
CA VAL A 411 2.00 3.92 11.06
C VAL A 411 3.15 3.21 10.33
N SER A 412 2.94 1.96 9.93
CA SER A 412 3.84 1.23 9.02
C SER A 412 3.54 1.59 7.56
N ILE A 413 4.57 1.88 6.75
CA ILE A 413 4.38 2.26 5.34
C ILE A 413 3.91 1.09 4.47
N GLU A 414 4.22 -0.13 4.90
CA GLU A 414 3.79 -1.39 4.31
C GLU A 414 2.25 -1.52 4.25
N GLU A 415 1.54 -0.91 5.20
CA GLU A 415 0.08 -0.96 5.26
C GLU A 415 -0.60 0.00 4.26
N HIS A 416 0.18 0.80 3.49
CA HIS A 416 -0.33 1.94 2.73
C HIS A 416 0.30 2.13 1.34
N MET A 417 -0.45 1.78 0.29
CA MET A 417 -0.05 1.98 -1.11
C MET A 417 0.29 3.44 -1.52
N THR A 418 -0.18 4.44 -0.77
CA THR A 418 0.03 5.87 -1.07
C THR A 418 0.05 6.72 0.20
N LEU A 419 0.75 7.86 0.16
CA LEU A 419 0.76 8.84 1.26
C LEU A 419 -0.66 9.28 1.66
N ALA A 420 -1.53 9.49 0.68
CA ALA A 420 -2.93 9.88 0.91
C ALA A 420 -3.79 8.74 1.50
N GLY A 421 -3.44 7.47 1.28
CA GLY A 421 -4.04 6.33 1.97
C GLY A 421 -3.63 6.29 3.44
N MET A 422 -2.35 6.53 3.71
CA MET A 422 -1.77 6.59 5.05
C MET A 422 -2.39 7.72 5.89
N SER A 423 -2.48 8.94 5.32
CA SER A 423 -3.18 10.08 5.93
C SER A 423 -4.69 9.84 6.14
N TYR A 424 -5.30 8.89 5.43
CA TYR A 424 -6.74 8.60 5.51
C TYR A 424 -7.15 7.55 6.53
N ARG A 425 -6.29 6.57 6.85
CA ARG A 425 -6.59 5.58 7.92
C ARG A 425 -6.95 6.24 9.26
N ILE A 426 -6.56 7.51 9.41
CA ILE A 426 -6.76 8.35 10.58
C ILE A 426 -8.18 9.01 10.62
N PHE A 427 -9.00 9.04 9.54
CA PHE A 427 -10.20 9.93 9.49
C PHE A 427 -11.41 9.57 8.56
N LYS A 428 -12.65 10.04 8.84
CA LYS A 428 -13.99 9.63 8.28
C LYS A 428 -15.13 10.68 8.59
N ILE A 429 -16.32 10.95 7.99
CA ILE A 429 -17.27 10.68 6.82
C ILE A 429 -18.16 11.99 6.64
N PRO A 430 -18.96 12.42 5.59
CA PRO A 430 -19.39 11.90 4.25
C PRO A 430 -19.42 12.96 3.07
N GLU A 431 -20.45 12.97 2.18
CA GLU A 431 -20.46 13.34 0.71
C GLU A 431 -21.23 14.61 0.20
N ARG A 432 -21.11 14.97 -1.11
CA ARG A 432 -22.06 15.78 -1.94
C ARG A 432 -21.85 15.60 -3.49
N GLU A 433 -22.88 15.89 -4.30
CA GLU A 433 -23.02 15.69 -5.78
C GLU A 433 -22.05 16.41 -6.76
N GLU A 434 -22.13 16.03 -8.06
CA GLU A 434 -21.03 16.10 -9.05
C GLU A 434 -21.31 16.89 -10.38
N ASN A 435 -20.25 17.04 -11.18
CA ASN A 435 -20.19 17.26 -12.65
C ASN A 435 -20.66 18.56 -13.35
N GLU A 436 -21.12 19.60 -12.67
CA GLU A 436 -21.28 20.92 -13.33
C GLU A 436 -19.97 21.72 -13.48
N LYS A 437 -19.88 22.54 -14.55
CA LYS A 437 -18.82 23.56 -14.69
C LYS A 437 -19.03 24.70 -13.68
N LEU A 438 -17.93 25.23 -13.17
CA LEU A 438 -17.90 26.48 -12.41
C LEU A 438 -18.28 27.67 -13.32
N ASP A 439 -19.56 28.07 -13.25
CA ASP A 439 -20.08 29.28 -13.89
C ASP A 439 -19.93 30.48 -12.95
N TRP A 440 -19.14 31.46 -13.38
CA TRP A 440 -18.83 32.69 -12.63
C TRP A 440 -19.56 33.93 -13.18
N GLY A 441 -20.28 33.82 -14.30
CA GLY A 441 -20.96 34.96 -14.95
C GLY A 441 -22.34 35.28 -14.38
N LYS A 442 -22.85 34.44 -13.47
CA LYS A 442 -24.17 34.57 -12.85
C LYS A 442 -24.16 35.57 -11.70
N THR A 443 -24.96 36.63 -11.82
CA THR A 443 -25.26 37.57 -10.71
C THR A 443 -26.18 36.98 -9.62
N LYS A 444 -26.80 35.82 -9.88
CA LYS A 444 -27.52 35.00 -8.89
C LYS A 444 -27.07 33.55 -9.00
N ILE A 445 -26.36 33.05 -7.99
CA ILE A 445 -25.76 31.70 -7.98
C ILE A 445 -26.46 30.84 -6.94
N LYS A 446 -27.17 29.78 -7.38
CA LYS A 446 -27.67 28.74 -6.47
C LYS A 446 -26.57 27.67 -6.30
N ARG A 447 -25.96 27.62 -5.12
CA ARG A 447 -24.82 26.74 -4.80
C ARG A 447 -24.80 26.40 -3.30
N GLY A 448 -24.22 25.25 -2.94
CA GLY A 448 -23.82 24.98 -1.57
C GLY A 448 -22.53 25.74 -1.21
N VAL A 449 -22.59 26.52 -0.14
CA VAL A 449 -21.48 27.28 0.47
C VAL A 449 -21.31 26.79 1.91
N THR A 450 -20.11 26.89 2.49
CA THR A 450 -19.95 26.63 3.94
C THR A 450 -20.35 27.86 4.75
N SER A 451 -20.52 27.72 6.07
CA SER A 451 -20.64 28.88 6.98
C SER A 451 -19.54 29.91 6.75
N GLN A 452 -18.29 29.47 6.71
CA GLN A 452 -17.14 30.34 6.45
C GLN A 452 -17.20 31.10 5.10
N ASP A 453 -17.71 30.49 4.02
CA ASP A 453 -17.98 31.21 2.76
C ASP A 453 -19.10 32.24 2.95
N MET A 454 -20.20 31.88 3.66
CA MET A 454 -21.32 32.78 3.96
C MET A 454 -20.87 33.99 4.77
N ASP A 455 -20.12 33.80 5.85
CA ASP A 455 -19.60 34.87 6.71
C ASP A 455 -18.69 35.82 5.91
N THR A 456 -17.91 35.28 4.97
CA THR A 456 -17.10 36.09 4.05
C THR A 456 -17.98 36.89 3.09
N LEU A 457 -19.01 36.27 2.50
CA LEU A 457 -19.95 36.93 1.59
C LEU A 457 -20.75 38.04 2.31
N ILE A 458 -21.24 37.78 3.53
CA ILE A 458 -21.88 38.77 4.42
C ILE A 458 -20.96 39.97 4.64
N LYS A 459 -19.72 39.70 5.09
CA LYS A 459 -18.71 40.70 5.44
C LYS A 459 -18.38 41.65 4.28
N TYR A 460 -18.49 41.17 3.03
CA TYR A 460 -18.24 41.97 1.83
C TYR A 460 -19.53 42.35 1.06
N GLY A 461 -20.68 42.37 1.75
CA GLY A 461 -21.91 43.01 1.27
C GLY A 461 -22.74 42.20 0.27
N CYS A 462 -22.56 40.89 0.19
CA CYS A 462 -23.40 40.02 -0.63
C CYS A 462 -24.69 39.63 0.11
N GLU A 463 -25.82 39.65 -0.61
CA GLU A 463 -27.10 39.11 -0.13
C GLU A 463 -27.21 37.61 -0.43
N PHE A 464 -27.93 36.87 0.42
CA PHE A 464 -28.04 35.41 0.36
C PHE A 464 -29.41 34.95 0.88
N GLU A 465 -29.95 33.90 0.26
CA GLU A 465 -31.22 33.27 0.63
C GLU A 465 -30.96 31.81 0.98
N VAL A 466 -31.12 31.43 2.25
CA VAL A 466 -30.87 30.05 2.72
C VAL A 466 -32.08 29.17 2.39
N VAL A 467 -32.07 28.58 1.18
CA VAL A 467 -33.14 27.68 0.71
C VAL A 467 -33.18 26.37 1.51
N HIS A 468 -32.01 25.84 1.88
CA HIS A 468 -31.81 24.68 2.75
C HIS A 468 -30.36 24.66 3.23
N GLY A 469 -30.09 24.04 4.38
CA GLY A 469 -28.73 23.92 4.93
C GLY A 469 -28.62 22.76 5.92
N ILE A 470 -27.39 22.28 6.09
CA ILE A 470 -26.98 21.33 7.14
C ILE A 470 -26.12 22.13 8.11
N TYR A 471 -26.36 21.95 9.41
CA TYR A 471 -25.59 22.56 10.48
C TYR A 471 -25.24 21.51 11.54
N TRP A 472 -24.28 21.85 12.41
CA TRP A 472 -23.86 21.02 13.54
C TRP A 472 -24.13 21.81 14.82
N GLU A 473 -24.69 21.15 15.84
CA GLU A 473 -25.06 21.78 17.12
C GLU A 473 -23.87 22.01 18.06
N GLN A 474 -22.73 21.38 17.77
CA GLN A 474 -21.53 21.40 18.59
C GLN A 474 -20.30 21.60 17.70
N ASP A 475 -19.42 22.51 18.10
CA ASP A 475 -18.03 22.50 17.66
C ASP A 475 -17.21 21.75 18.72
N VAL A 476 -16.42 20.77 18.26
CA VAL A 476 -15.50 20.02 19.12
C VAL A 476 -14.15 20.74 19.29
N GLY A 477 -13.83 21.69 18.40
CA GLY A 477 -12.52 22.33 18.31
C GLY A 477 -11.39 21.34 17.99
N GLN A 478 -10.19 21.87 17.72
CA GLN A 478 -8.88 21.17 17.78
C GLN A 478 -8.73 19.80 17.07
N LEU A 479 -9.69 19.39 16.24
CA LEU A 479 -9.81 18.06 15.61
C LEU A 479 -8.54 17.59 14.87
N PHE A 480 -7.83 18.56 14.28
CA PHE A 480 -6.60 18.32 13.53
C PHE A 480 -5.32 18.64 14.31
N GLN A 481 -5.40 19.19 15.52
CA GLN A 481 -4.22 19.65 16.28
C GLN A 481 -3.27 18.49 16.60
N THR A 482 -3.78 17.35 17.08
CA THR A 482 -2.96 16.17 17.41
C THR A 482 -2.19 15.60 16.20
N TYR A 483 -2.71 15.78 14.99
CA TYR A 483 -2.04 15.39 13.74
C TYR A 483 -1.07 16.46 13.23
N PHE A 484 -1.49 17.73 13.20
CA PHE A 484 -0.68 18.81 12.62
C PHE A 484 0.43 19.28 13.55
N GLU A 485 0.21 19.37 14.87
CA GLU A 485 1.19 19.94 15.80
C GLU A 485 2.58 19.26 15.75
N PRO A 486 2.73 17.90 15.76
CA PRO A 486 4.04 17.28 15.59
C PRO A 486 4.67 17.56 14.20
N LEU A 487 3.86 17.60 13.14
CA LEU A 487 4.32 17.84 11.76
C LEU A 487 4.77 19.30 11.54
N VAL A 488 4.02 20.25 12.10
CA VAL A 488 4.35 21.69 12.10
C VAL A 488 5.61 21.92 12.93
N ARG A 489 5.68 21.36 14.15
CA ARG A 489 6.83 21.52 15.06
C ARG A 489 8.12 20.96 14.45
N GLU A 490 8.09 19.78 13.84
CA GLU A 490 9.26 19.22 13.14
C GLU A 490 9.57 20.02 11.86
N LYS A 491 8.57 20.47 11.07
CA LYS A 491 8.83 21.35 9.92
C LYS A 491 9.55 22.65 10.34
N MET A 492 9.06 23.34 11.36
CA MET A 492 9.63 24.61 11.84
C MET A 492 11.08 24.41 12.30
N LYS A 493 11.35 23.38 13.11
CA LYS A 493 12.70 22.95 13.47
C LYS A 493 13.59 22.72 12.24
N GLN A 494 13.09 22.07 11.19
CA GLN A 494 13.85 21.87 9.95
C GLN A 494 14.05 23.16 9.13
N ASP A 495 13.17 24.16 9.24
CA ASP A 495 13.38 25.49 8.65
C ASP A 495 14.47 26.27 9.41
N GLU A 496 14.42 26.32 10.75
CA GLU A 496 15.48 26.96 11.56
C GLU A 496 16.87 26.32 11.35
N LEU A 497 16.93 25.01 11.15
CA LEU A 497 18.19 24.30 10.87
C LEU A 497 18.72 24.64 9.48
N LYS A 498 17.84 24.78 8.49
CA LYS A 498 18.20 25.25 7.13
C LYS A 498 18.77 26.66 7.17
N GLU A 499 18.17 27.58 7.92
CA GLU A 499 18.59 28.98 8.03
C GLU A 499 19.94 29.15 8.71
N ARG A 500 20.23 28.33 9.73
CA ARG A 500 21.54 28.26 10.39
C ARG A 500 22.62 27.56 9.55
N GLY A 501 22.26 26.91 8.44
CA GLY A 501 23.17 26.07 7.67
C GLY A 501 23.64 24.82 8.43
N ASP A 502 22.81 24.32 9.35
CA ASP A 502 23.16 23.26 10.30
C ASP A 502 23.22 21.87 9.63
N ASP A 503 24.29 21.12 9.87
CA ASP A 503 24.52 19.79 9.29
C ASP A 503 23.44 18.75 9.65
N SER A 504 22.61 18.99 10.66
CA SER A 504 21.46 18.15 10.99
C SER A 504 20.22 18.41 10.11
N TYR A 505 20.13 19.57 9.43
CA TYR A 505 19.00 19.91 8.52
C TYR A 505 18.70 18.80 7.52
N ASN A 506 17.46 18.29 7.54
CA ASN A 506 16.99 17.19 6.72
C ASN A 506 15.90 17.69 5.75
N PRO A 507 16.24 17.95 4.46
CA PRO A 507 15.27 18.40 3.47
C PRO A 507 14.12 17.41 3.23
N ALA A 508 14.32 16.11 3.49
CA ALA A 508 13.29 15.10 3.27
C ALA A 508 12.24 15.12 4.36
N VAL A 509 12.65 15.12 5.64
CA VAL A 509 11.73 15.22 6.79
C VAL A 509 10.91 16.51 6.68
N ARG A 510 11.56 17.64 6.32
CA ARG A 510 10.87 18.91 6.05
C ARG A 510 9.78 18.79 4.97
N GLU A 511 10.13 18.25 3.80
CA GLU A 511 9.20 18.13 2.67
C GLU A 511 8.15 17.03 2.93
N LEU A 512 8.48 15.99 3.70
CA LEU A 512 7.57 14.94 4.14
C LEU A 512 6.50 15.49 5.10
N CYS A 513 6.87 16.24 6.14
CA CYS A 513 5.91 16.88 7.03
C CYS A 513 4.95 17.80 6.24
N LYS A 514 5.49 18.58 5.30
CA LYS A 514 4.71 19.41 4.36
C LYS A 514 3.80 18.58 3.45
N LEU A 515 4.29 17.47 2.90
CA LEU A 515 3.50 16.58 2.04
C LEU A 515 2.39 15.85 2.82
N LEU A 516 2.63 15.45 4.08
CA LEU A 516 1.62 14.87 4.96
C LEU A 516 0.48 15.89 5.20
N MET A 517 0.82 17.09 5.70
CA MET A 517 -0.13 18.19 5.93
C MET A 517 -0.94 18.53 4.66
N ASN A 518 -0.29 18.62 3.50
CA ASN A 518 -0.95 18.92 2.22
C ASN A 518 -1.74 17.73 1.65
N SER A 519 -1.35 16.49 1.94
CA SER A 519 -2.04 15.29 1.45
C SER A 519 -3.39 15.08 2.13
N LEU A 520 -3.51 15.43 3.41
CA LEU A 520 -4.74 15.25 4.17
C LEU A 520 -5.88 16.08 3.58
N SER A 521 -5.71 17.40 3.34
CA SER A 521 -6.77 18.24 2.77
C SER A 521 -7.19 17.81 1.36
N GLY A 522 -6.22 17.44 0.50
CA GLY A 522 -6.48 16.90 -0.83
C GLY A 522 -7.16 15.53 -0.82
N LYS A 523 -6.94 14.73 0.24
CA LYS A 523 -7.60 13.45 0.47
C LYS A 523 -9.01 13.60 1.02
N LEU A 524 -9.24 14.56 1.93
CA LEU A 524 -10.57 14.89 2.43
C LEU A 524 -11.54 15.26 1.30
N ILE A 525 -11.07 15.96 0.25
CA ILE A 525 -11.87 16.27 -0.96
C ILE A 525 -11.63 15.30 -2.14
N GLN A 526 -11.05 14.11 -1.91
CA GLN A 526 -10.85 13.16 -3.00
C GLN A 526 -12.22 12.73 -3.56
N ARG A 527 -12.40 12.91 -4.88
CA ARG A 527 -13.57 12.43 -5.62
C ARG A 527 -13.78 10.93 -5.47
N ASP A 528 -15.03 10.54 -5.63
CA ASP A 528 -15.45 9.16 -5.75
C ASP A 528 -14.93 8.57 -7.06
N TYR A 529 -14.62 7.28 -7.03
CA TYR A 529 -14.28 6.47 -8.19
C TYR A 529 -14.99 5.14 -7.99
N ASP A 530 -16.16 5.02 -8.58
CA ASP A 530 -16.97 3.79 -8.67
C ASP A 530 -16.46 2.84 -9.76
N ASP A 531 -15.77 3.36 -10.78
CA ASP A 531 -14.90 2.63 -11.71
C ASP A 531 -13.89 1.75 -10.95
N VAL A 532 -14.11 0.43 -10.95
CA VAL A 532 -13.17 -0.56 -10.41
C VAL A 532 -12.60 -1.46 -11.50
N VAL A 533 -11.29 -1.71 -11.45
CA VAL A 533 -10.56 -2.56 -12.40
C VAL A 533 -9.78 -3.64 -11.65
N GLU A 534 -10.02 -4.91 -11.99
CA GLU A 534 -9.37 -6.08 -11.37
C GLU A 534 -8.89 -7.10 -12.40
N VAL A 535 -7.88 -7.89 -12.02
CA VAL A 535 -7.44 -9.07 -12.78
C VAL A 535 -8.07 -10.33 -12.18
N ILE A 536 -8.72 -11.12 -13.03
CA ILE A 536 -9.50 -12.29 -12.64
C ILE A 536 -8.90 -13.55 -13.27
N THR A 537 -8.75 -14.61 -12.46
CA THR A 537 -8.19 -15.92 -12.86
C THR A 537 -9.21 -17.05 -12.85
N SER A 538 -10.44 -16.78 -12.39
CA SER A 538 -11.44 -17.82 -12.12
C SER A 538 -12.89 -17.35 -12.32
N LYS A 539 -13.79 -18.30 -12.61
CA LYS A 539 -15.24 -18.07 -12.70
C LYS A 539 -15.83 -17.57 -11.37
N GLU A 540 -15.25 -17.97 -10.24
CA GLU A 540 -15.69 -17.50 -8.91
C GLU A 540 -15.38 -16.02 -8.69
N GLN A 541 -14.17 -15.56 -9.03
CA GLN A 541 -13.82 -14.14 -9.02
C GLN A 541 -14.69 -13.36 -10.02
N MET A 542 -14.94 -13.88 -11.23
CA MET A 542 -15.86 -13.25 -12.20
C MET A 542 -17.28 -13.09 -11.64
N ASN A 543 -17.79 -14.07 -10.90
CA ASN A 543 -19.09 -13.96 -10.23
C ASN A 543 -19.07 -12.92 -9.10
N LYS A 544 -18.01 -12.90 -8.27
CA LYS A 544 -17.82 -11.88 -7.22
C LYS A 544 -17.74 -10.46 -7.80
N PHE A 545 -17.07 -10.29 -8.93
CA PHE A 545 -17.00 -9.00 -9.64
C PHE A 545 -18.38 -8.55 -10.15
N ARG A 546 -19.15 -9.47 -10.75
CA ARG A 546 -20.55 -9.22 -11.17
C ARG A 546 -21.50 -8.93 -10.01
N GLN A 547 -21.19 -9.36 -8.79
CA GLN A 547 -21.99 -9.10 -7.59
C GLN A 547 -21.70 -7.75 -6.92
N LYS A 548 -20.59 -7.08 -7.26
CA LYS A 548 -20.24 -5.73 -6.73
C LYS A 548 -20.46 -4.60 -7.73
N CYS A 549 -20.53 -4.91 -9.02
CA CYS A 549 -20.68 -3.93 -10.11
C CYS A 549 -22.10 -3.87 -10.68
N LYS A 550 -22.41 -2.77 -11.35
CA LYS A 550 -23.58 -2.61 -12.23
C LYS A 550 -23.44 -3.55 -13.45
N GLU A 551 -24.52 -3.74 -14.21
CA GLU A 551 -24.60 -4.79 -15.24
C GLU A 551 -23.59 -4.62 -16.40
N GLU A 552 -23.17 -3.39 -16.72
CA GLU A 552 -22.15 -3.14 -17.75
C GLU A 552 -20.74 -3.42 -17.21
N ILE A 553 -20.23 -4.63 -17.47
CA ILE A 553 -18.82 -4.98 -17.24
C ILE A 553 -18.06 -5.13 -18.57
N LYS A 554 -16.89 -4.49 -18.65
CA LYS A 554 -15.97 -4.54 -19.78
C LYS A 554 -14.92 -5.61 -19.48
N ILE A 555 -14.81 -6.62 -20.34
CA ILE A 555 -13.93 -7.79 -20.15
C ILE A 555 -12.87 -7.81 -21.26
N LEU A 556 -11.59 -7.88 -20.86
CA LEU A 556 -10.44 -8.04 -21.74
C LEU A 556 -9.68 -9.32 -21.36
N ASP A 557 -9.83 -10.36 -22.17
CA ASP A 557 -9.14 -11.63 -21.96
C ASP A 557 -7.64 -11.51 -22.25
N ILE A 558 -6.84 -11.97 -21.29
CA ILE A 558 -5.38 -11.97 -21.29
C ILE A 558 -4.89 -13.43 -21.31
N GLY A 559 -4.56 -13.90 -22.52
CA GLY A 559 -4.18 -15.27 -22.78
C GLY A 559 -5.32 -16.27 -22.56
N LYS A 560 -5.07 -17.33 -21.79
CA LYS A 560 -6.04 -18.39 -21.45
C LYS A 560 -6.40 -18.46 -19.96
N THR A 561 -5.75 -17.64 -19.13
CA THR A 561 -5.74 -17.81 -17.67
C THR A 561 -6.24 -16.57 -16.93
N TYR A 562 -6.16 -15.39 -17.56
CA TYR A 562 -6.46 -14.10 -16.96
C TYR A 562 -7.51 -13.37 -17.80
N SER A 563 -8.40 -12.62 -17.15
CA SER A 563 -9.20 -11.58 -17.79
C SER A 563 -9.09 -10.33 -16.93
N LEU A 564 -8.71 -9.20 -17.53
CA LEU A 564 -8.84 -7.90 -16.88
C LEU A 564 -10.28 -7.43 -17.06
N VAL A 565 -10.93 -7.05 -15.98
CA VAL A 565 -12.31 -6.59 -15.96
C VAL A 565 -12.40 -5.18 -15.41
N ALA A 566 -13.28 -4.38 -15.99
CA ALA A 566 -13.63 -3.04 -15.53
C ALA A 566 -15.15 -2.91 -15.41
N GLY A 567 -15.63 -2.19 -14.40
CA GLY A 567 -17.05 -1.94 -14.19
C GLY A 567 -17.30 -0.98 -13.04
N GLU A 568 -18.47 -0.36 -13.04
CA GLU A 568 -18.91 0.65 -12.07
C GLU A 568 -19.52 -0.04 -10.84
N LEU A 569 -19.17 0.35 -9.61
CA LEU A 569 -19.70 -0.26 -8.38
C LEU A 569 -21.21 0.04 -8.18
N GLN A 570 -21.98 -0.97 -7.77
CA GLN A 570 -23.44 -0.82 -7.63
C GLN A 570 -23.90 -0.06 -6.38
N ASN A 571 -23.11 -0.13 -5.30
CA ASN A 571 -23.41 0.46 -3.98
C ASN A 571 -22.13 1.09 -3.39
N TYR A 572 -21.56 2.10 -4.07
CA TYR A 572 -20.46 2.89 -3.51
C TYR A 572 -21.02 3.99 -2.59
N ALA A 573 -20.34 4.22 -1.46
CA ALA A 573 -20.58 5.33 -0.56
C ALA A 573 -19.23 5.82 -0.01
N ASN A 574 -18.98 7.12 -0.10
CA ASN A 574 -17.68 7.68 0.26
C ASN A 574 -17.58 7.86 1.77
N ASN A 575 -16.55 7.23 2.32
CA ASN A 575 -16.30 7.26 3.75
C ASN A 575 -15.43 8.47 4.20
N MET A 576 -15.04 9.37 3.30
CA MET A 576 -14.24 10.57 3.59
C MET A 576 -15.14 11.75 4.01
N PRO A 577 -14.76 12.56 5.03
CA PRO A 577 -15.53 13.72 5.44
C PRO A 577 -15.19 14.93 4.55
N THR A 578 -15.83 14.98 3.39
CA THR A 578 -15.63 16.02 2.39
C THR A 578 -15.93 17.42 2.93
N ILE A 579 -16.81 17.54 3.94
CA ILE A 579 -17.13 18.79 4.61
C ILE A 579 -15.92 19.45 5.28
N TYR A 580 -15.02 18.73 5.96
CA TYR A 580 -13.83 19.36 6.56
C TYR A 580 -12.84 19.78 5.47
N GLY A 581 -12.73 18.99 4.39
CA GLY A 581 -11.98 19.40 3.22
C GLY A 581 -12.52 20.70 2.61
N ALA A 582 -13.84 20.78 2.41
CA ALA A 582 -14.52 21.98 1.94
C ALA A 582 -14.29 23.16 2.89
N LEU A 583 -14.44 22.98 4.21
CA LEU A 583 -14.17 24.01 5.22
C LEU A 583 -12.71 24.48 5.18
N ILE A 584 -11.72 23.58 5.14
CA ILE A 584 -10.30 23.94 5.02
C ILE A 584 -10.06 24.83 3.78
N TYR A 585 -10.60 24.45 2.62
CA TYR A 585 -10.48 25.28 1.42
C TYR A 585 -11.29 26.58 1.49
N SER A 586 -12.34 26.65 2.33
CA SER A 586 -13.16 27.86 2.54
C SER A 586 -12.44 28.84 3.46
N TYR A 587 -11.91 28.39 4.60
CA TYR A 587 -10.99 29.16 5.43
C TYR A 587 -9.77 29.65 4.63
N ALA A 588 -9.18 28.82 3.76
CA ALA A 588 -8.08 29.26 2.89
C ALA A 588 -8.49 30.35 1.87
N ARG A 589 -9.71 30.28 1.30
CA ARG A 589 -10.26 31.34 0.44
C ARG A 589 -10.52 32.62 1.23
N SER A 590 -11.19 32.52 2.38
CA SER A 590 -11.46 33.65 3.27
C SER A 590 -10.17 34.32 3.70
N HIS A 591 -9.16 33.57 4.13
CA HIS A 591 -7.85 34.10 4.52
C HIS A 591 -7.16 34.84 3.36
N MET A 592 -7.12 34.24 2.17
CA MET A 592 -6.59 34.89 0.96
C MET A 592 -7.35 36.20 0.64
N TYR A 593 -8.68 36.19 0.75
CA TYR A 593 -9.51 37.36 0.45
C TYR A 593 -9.39 38.46 1.51
N ASP A 594 -9.48 38.10 2.78
CA ASP A 594 -9.34 38.97 3.94
C ASP A 594 -7.96 39.62 3.99
N MET A 595 -6.90 38.84 3.76
CA MET A 595 -5.53 39.30 3.86
C MET A 595 -5.10 40.10 2.64
N ILE A 596 -5.32 39.58 1.43
CA ILE A 596 -4.82 40.20 0.18
C ILE A 596 -5.96 40.81 -0.65
N LEU A 597 -6.92 40.01 -1.12
CA LEU A 597 -7.78 40.42 -2.25
C LEU A 597 -8.69 41.62 -1.93
N SER A 598 -9.20 41.73 -0.70
CA SER A 598 -10.03 42.87 -0.26
C SER A 598 -9.24 44.14 0.05
N LYS A 599 -7.90 44.08 -0.02
CA LYS A 599 -7.00 45.21 0.28
C LYS A 599 -6.27 45.76 -0.95
N VAL A 600 -6.45 45.13 -2.12
CA VAL A 600 -5.75 45.51 -3.36
C VAL A 600 -6.74 45.97 -4.43
N ASP A 601 -6.35 46.98 -5.20
CA ASP A 601 -7.07 47.36 -6.44
C ASP A 601 -7.24 46.14 -7.37
N PRO A 602 -8.48 45.69 -7.65
CA PRO A 602 -8.73 44.53 -8.51
C PRO A 602 -8.20 44.69 -9.93
N ASN A 603 -8.10 45.93 -10.43
CA ASN A 603 -7.57 46.23 -11.78
C ASN A 603 -6.06 45.96 -11.91
N ARG A 604 -5.38 45.68 -10.79
CA ARG A 604 -3.93 45.40 -10.70
C ARG A 604 -3.64 44.03 -10.07
N LEU A 605 -4.67 43.19 -9.89
CA LEU A 605 -4.56 41.78 -9.52
C LEU A 605 -4.49 40.93 -10.81
N PHE A 606 -3.32 40.35 -11.10
CA PHE A 606 -3.10 39.56 -12.33
C PHE A 606 -3.55 38.10 -12.22
N GLY A 607 -3.84 37.61 -11.02
CA GLY A 607 -4.35 36.26 -10.80
C GLY A 607 -4.00 35.69 -9.43
N MET A 608 -4.37 34.42 -9.25
CA MET A 608 -4.10 33.64 -8.04
C MET A 608 -3.88 32.16 -8.39
N ASP A 609 -3.12 31.45 -7.58
CA ASP A 609 -2.85 30.02 -7.76
C ASP A 609 -2.90 29.30 -6.41
N THR A 610 -4.13 29.03 -5.94
CA THR A 610 -4.48 28.35 -4.67
C THR A 610 -4.05 29.10 -3.40
N ASP A 611 -2.76 29.16 -3.10
CA ASP A 611 -2.16 29.74 -1.89
C ASP A 611 -1.33 31.00 -2.17
N SER A 612 -1.29 31.45 -3.42
CA SER A 612 -0.56 32.62 -3.90
C SER A 612 -1.43 33.58 -4.71
N ALA A 613 -1.09 34.88 -4.67
CA ALA A 613 -1.73 35.96 -5.44
C ALA A 613 -0.67 36.79 -6.18
N PHE A 614 -1.02 37.31 -7.36
CA PHE A 614 -0.09 38.04 -8.23
C PHE A 614 -0.51 39.51 -8.34
N ILE A 615 0.22 40.40 -7.65
CA ILE A 615 -0.07 41.84 -7.53
C ILE A 615 1.12 42.68 -8.01
N THR A 616 0.93 43.97 -8.23
CA THR A 616 2.04 44.89 -8.57
C THR A 616 2.93 45.16 -7.35
N VAL A 617 4.24 45.39 -7.59
CA VAL A 617 5.21 45.77 -6.53
C VAL A 617 4.75 47.01 -5.75
N GLY A 618 4.08 47.97 -6.40
CA GLY A 618 3.49 49.12 -5.71
C GLY A 618 2.41 48.73 -4.68
N GLN A 619 1.49 47.82 -5.03
CA GLN A 619 0.50 47.31 -4.08
C GLN A 619 1.14 46.48 -2.97
N TYR A 620 2.17 45.70 -3.27
CA TYR A 620 2.91 44.96 -2.24
C TYR A 620 3.50 45.92 -1.19
N ASN A 621 4.20 46.96 -1.64
CA ASN A 621 4.74 48.00 -0.74
C ASN A 621 3.63 48.69 0.06
N GLU A 622 2.51 49.06 -0.57
CA GLU A 622 1.35 49.64 0.10
C GLU A 622 0.75 48.71 1.17
N LEU A 623 0.72 47.39 0.94
CA LEU A 623 0.23 46.41 1.91
C LEU A 623 1.21 46.24 3.09
N VAL A 624 2.52 46.18 2.82
CA VAL A 624 3.57 46.11 3.85
C VAL A 624 3.52 47.35 4.76
N GLU A 625 3.36 48.54 4.20
CA GLU A 625 3.27 49.79 4.95
C GLU A 625 1.99 49.90 5.78
N LYS A 626 0.82 49.61 5.18
CA LYS A 626 -0.49 49.80 5.84
C LYS A 626 -0.87 48.65 6.79
N TYR A 627 -0.31 47.47 6.61
CA TYR A 627 -0.69 46.25 7.33
C TYR A 627 0.55 45.40 7.72
N PRO A 628 1.42 45.92 8.62
CA PRO A 628 2.55 45.15 9.14
C PRO A 628 2.06 43.84 9.77
N GLY A 629 2.71 42.72 9.42
CA GLY A 629 2.33 41.37 9.86
C GLY A 629 1.43 40.59 8.88
N ILE A 630 1.08 41.13 7.71
CA ILE A 630 0.55 40.29 6.60
C ILE A 630 1.65 39.42 5.99
N PHE A 631 2.88 39.95 5.91
CA PHE A 631 4.01 39.29 5.27
C PHE A 631 5.10 38.91 6.27
N GLY A 632 5.77 37.79 6.00
CA GLY A 632 6.82 37.19 6.81
C GLY A 632 6.80 35.67 6.68
N ASP A 633 7.47 34.97 7.60
CA ASP A 633 7.62 33.51 7.60
C ASP A 633 6.80 32.80 8.71
N ASP A 634 6.02 33.53 9.52
CA ASP A 634 5.15 32.93 10.54
C ASP A 634 3.96 32.17 9.92
N PHE A 635 3.36 31.24 10.69
CA PHE A 635 2.21 30.48 10.23
C PHE A 635 0.99 31.37 9.96
N GLY A 636 0.55 31.40 8.70
CA GLY A 636 -0.57 32.22 8.23
C GLY A 636 -0.16 33.54 7.57
N GLN A 637 1.12 33.93 7.61
CA GLN A 637 1.64 35.05 6.83
C GLN A 637 1.88 34.64 5.37
N PHE A 638 2.06 35.64 4.51
CA PHE A 638 2.45 35.47 3.12
C PHE A 638 3.95 35.74 2.94
N LYS A 639 4.67 34.84 2.27
CA LYS A 639 6.07 35.08 1.92
C LYS A 639 6.21 35.78 0.56
N GLU A 640 7.14 36.73 0.47
CA GLU A 640 7.64 37.25 -0.79
C GLU A 640 8.44 36.15 -1.53
N GLU A 641 8.04 35.76 -2.75
CA GLU A 641 8.70 34.65 -3.48
C GLU A 641 9.45 35.10 -4.74
N VAL A 642 8.97 36.16 -5.42
CA VAL A 642 9.44 36.51 -6.77
C VAL A 642 10.43 37.68 -6.78
N LEU A 643 10.31 38.60 -5.82
CA LEU A 643 11.18 39.77 -5.67
C LEU A 643 12.56 39.36 -5.10
N GLU A 644 12.60 38.49 -4.07
CA GLU A 644 13.82 37.84 -3.54
C GLU A 644 14.75 37.19 -4.61
N LEU A 645 14.23 36.90 -5.81
CA LEU A 645 14.93 36.18 -6.89
C LEU A 645 15.45 37.07 -8.05
N VAL A 646 15.38 38.39 -7.89
CA VAL A 646 15.90 39.39 -8.84
C VAL A 646 17.16 40.02 -8.26
N ASP A 647 18.27 40.02 -9.01
CA ASP A 647 19.44 40.82 -8.62
C ASP A 647 19.16 42.29 -8.91
N SER A 648 18.68 43.02 -7.90
CA SER A 648 18.31 44.43 -8.02
C SER A 648 19.45 45.36 -8.46
N ASN A 649 20.71 44.91 -8.41
CA ASN A 649 21.86 45.64 -8.97
C ASN A 649 21.92 45.48 -10.49
N ASN A 650 21.83 44.25 -11.00
CA ASN A 650 22.12 43.90 -12.39
C ASN A 650 20.88 43.68 -13.27
N GLU A 651 19.70 43.43 -12.69
CA GLU A 651 18.46 43.07 -13.40
C GLU A 651 17.33 44.11 -13.18
N ASP A 652 16.57 44.38 -14.25
CA ASP A 652 15.23 44.96 -14.16
C ASP A 652 14.22 43.83 -13.88
N GLY A 653 13.28 44.04 -12.96
CA GLY A 653 12.20 43.10 -12.70
C GLY A 653 11.57 43.24 -11.31
N PRO A 654 10.72 42.29 -10.90
CA PRO A 654 10.23 41.16 -11.68
C PRO A 654 9.14 41.58 -12.68
N PHE A 655 9.15 40.98 -13.86
CA PHE A 655 8.08 41.10 -14.85
C PHE A 655 7.24 39.82 -14.87
N GLY A 656 5.96 39.91 -15.26
CA GLY A 656 5.04 38.77 -15.34
C GLY A 656 4.34 38.67 -16.70
N ILE A 657 4.07 37.44 -17.14
CA ILE A 657 3.24 37.13 -18.32
C ILE A 657 2.24 36.06 -17.89
N PHE A 658 0.95 36.38 -18.00
CA PHE A 658 -0.15 35.52 -17.55
C PHE A 658 -1.01 35.15 -18.76
N VAL A 659 -0.91 33.91 -19.22
CA VAL A 659 -1.59 33.43 -20.44
C VAL A 659 -2.94 32.80 -20.09
N ALA A 660 -2.98 31.96 -19.06
CA ALA A 660 -4.18 31.28 -18.60
C ALA A 660 -4.02 30.82 -17.13
N PRO A 661 -5.08 30.36 -16.44
CA PRO A 661 -4.97 29.78 -15.11
C PRO A 661 -3.94 28.64 -15.05
N LYS A 662 -2.93 28.80 -14.20
CA LYS A 662 -1.76 27.90 -14.04
C LYS A 662 -0.90 27.75 -15.32
N CYS A 663 -0.90 28.79 -16.18
CA CYS A 663 -0.04 28.99 -17.35
C CYS A 663 0.50 30.44 -17.34
N TYR A 664 1.65 30.65 -16.69
CA TYR A 664 2.27 31.96 -16.51
C TYR A 664 3.79 31.86 -16.34
N CYS A 665 4.51 32.96 -16.52
CA CYS A 665 5.91 33.07 -16.13
C CYS A 665 6.23 34.44 -15.52
N PHE A 666 7.14 34.43 -14.55
CA PHE A 666 7.86 35.58 -14.05
C PHE A 666 9.29 35.57 -14.60
N TYR A 667 9.79 36.73 -15.00
CA TYR A 667 11.12 36.87 -15.59
C TYR A 667 11.81 38.16 -15.14
N ALA A 668 13.15 38.12 -15.13
CA ALA A 668 14.03 39.25 -14.93
C ALA A 668 14.69 39.61 -16.26
N ARG A 669 15.18 40.84 -16.41
CA ARG A 669 15.89 41.30 -17.61
C ARG A 669 17.19 41.99 -17.21
N ASP A 670 18.33 41.43 -17.61
CA ASP A 670 19.64 42.05 -17.36
C ASP A 670 19.70 43.48 -17.92
N LYS A 671 20.23 44.41 -17.14
CA LYS A 671 20.21 45.85 -17.45
C LYS A 671 21.10 46.22 -18.63
N THR A 672 22.14 45.44 -18.89
CA THR A 672 23.21 45.77 -19.86
C THR A 672 22.95 45.10 -21.21
N SER A 673 22.85 43.77 -21.22
CA SER A 673 22.62 42.93 -22.39
C SER A 673 21.15 42.89 -22.84
N ARG A 674 20.22 43.25 -21.96
CA ARG A 674 18.76 43.08 -22.14
C ARG A 674 18.30 41.63 -22.33
N HIS A 675 19.14 40.65 -21.98
CA HIS A 675 18.76 39.24 -21.94
C HIS A 675 17.69 38.99 -20.88
N GLU A 676 16.73 38.12 -21.17
CA GLU A 676 15.59 37.81 -20.29
C GLU A 676 15.71 36.40 -19.70
N ARG A 677 15.69 36.33 -18.37
CA ARG A 677 15.89 35.11 -17.58
C ARG A 677 14.60 34.74 -16.85
N PHE A 678 14.17 33.49 -16.89
CA PHE A 678 13.07 33.04 -16.03
C PHE A 678 13.46 33.18 -14.55
N ILE A 679 12.54 33.75 -13.76
CA ILE A 679 12.52 33.68 -12.30
C ILE A 679 11.75 32.43 -11.88
N LYS A 680 10.52 32.30 -12.38
CA LYS A 680 9.58 31.21 -12.06
C LYS A 680 8.61 31.02 -13.22
N ALA A 681 8.50 29.83 -13.78
CA ALA A 681 7.55 29.53 -14.85
C ALA A 681 6.66 28.35 -14.48
N ARG A 682 5.37 28.41 -14.85
CA ARG A 682 4.38 27.36 -14.63
C ARG A 682 3.57 27.12 -15.89
N PHE A 683 3.40 25.84 -16.24
CA PHE A 683 2.45 25.41 -17.27
C PHE A 683 1.85 24.07 -16.83
N LYS A 684 0.56 24.04 -16.47
CA LYS A 684 -0.09 22.79 -16.07
C LYS A 684 -0.15 21.79 -17.23
N GLY A 685 0.53 20.65 -17.07
CA GLY A 685 0.55 19.58 -18.08
C GLY A 685 1.38 19.92 -19.31
N ILE A 686 2.48 20.65 -19.12
CA ILE A 686 3.63 20.80 -20.03
C ILE A 686 4.89 20.76 -19.16
N ASN A 687 5.95 20.11 -19.63
CA ASN A 687 7.27 20.13 -19.02
C ASN A 687 8.12 21.21 -19.69
N ILE A 688 8.43 22.29 -18.97
CA ILE A 688 9.06 23.49 -19.54
C ILE A 688 10.48 23.23 -20.06
N ASP A 689 11.21 22.30 -19.45
CA ASP A 689 12.58 21.94 -19.83
C ASP A 689 12.62 20.95 -21.02
N ARG A 690 11.61 20.09 -21.15
CA ARG A 690 11.61 18.93 -22.06
C ARG A 690 10.68 19.03 -23.27
N ASP A 691 9.49 19.60 -23.12
CA ASP A 691 8.58 19.77 -24.25
C ASP A 691 9.14 20.84 -25.21
N ARG A 692 8.62 20.87 -26.45
CA ARG A 692 9.13 21.72 -27.52
C ARG A 692 8.02 22.47 -28.25
N ILE A 693 8.36 23.65 -28.77
CA ILE A 693 7.50 24.41 -29.69
C ILE A 693 7.56 23.72 -31.05
N TRP A 694 6.40 23.37 -31.62
CA TRP A 694 6.34 22.78 -32.95
C TRP A 694 6.39 23.85 -34.03
N ASP A 695 7.33 23.71 -34.97
CA ASP A 695 7.34 24.53 -36.18
C ASP A 695 6.38 23.95 -37.22
N THR A 696 5.46 24.78 -37.72
CA THR A 696 4.51 24.44 -38.78
C THR A 696 5.15 24.17 -40.14
N SER A 697 6.46 24.42 -40.31
CA SER A 697 7.20 24.06 -41.53
C SER A 697 7.31 22.55 -41.78
N VAL A 698 7.11 21.71 -40.75
CA VAL A 698 7.18 20.25 -40.86
C VAL A 698 5.80 19.63 -40.60
N ASP A 699 5.28 18.88 -41.57
CA ASP A 699 4.07 18.08 -41.37
C ASP A 699 4.39 16.85 -40.51
N TYR A 700 3.90 16.88 -39.27
CA TYR A 700 4.01 15.80 -38.30
C TYR A 700 3.54 14.44 -38.82
N ASN A 701 2.58 14.40 -39.75
CA ASN A 701 2.05 13.15 -40.32
C ASN A 701 3.00 12.50 -41.33
N THR A 702 4.02 13.23 -41.80
CA THR A 702 5.06 12.69 -42.70
C THR A 702 6.24 12.05 -41.96
N LEU A 703 6.28 12.16 -40.63
CA LEU A 703 7.42 11.75 -39.83
C LEU A 703 7.25 10.36 -39.21
N ASP A 704 8.32 9.58 -39.22
CA ASP A 704 8.39 8.37 -38.42
C ASP A 704 8.65 8.66 -36.93
N ALA A 705 8.42 7.66 -36.08
CA ALA A 705 8.55 7.81 -34.63
C ALA A 705 9.96 8.20 -34.17
N ARG A 706 11.01 7.76 -34.87
CA ARG A 706 12.40 8.12 -34.59
C ARG A 706 12.66 9.58 -34.97
N GLN A 707 12.17 10.04 -36.11
CA GLN A 707 12.28 11.44 -36.52
C GLN A 707 11.59 12.38 -35.52
N VAL A 708 10.41 12.01 -35.00
CA VAL A 708 9.71 12.78 -33.96
C VAL A 708 10.48 12.78 -32.64
N HIS A 709 11.06 11.65 -32.23
CA HIS A 709 11.95 11.55 -31.06
C HIS A 709 13.19 12.43 -31.19
N ASP A 710 13.88 12.37 -32.33
CA ASP A 710 15.10 13.12 -32.60
C ASP A 710 14.83 14.64 -32.72
N LEU A 711 13.61 15.05 -33.08
CA LEU A 711 13.13 16.44 -32.98
C LEU A 711 12.79 16.87 -31.55
N TYR A 712 12.25 15.98 -30.71
CA TYR A 712 11.90 16.28 -29.32
C TYR A 712 13.13 16.44 -28.43
N TYR A 713 14.07 15.48 -28.51
CA TYR A 713 15.28 15.48 -27.69
C TYR A 713 16.40 16.37 -28.24
N GLY A 714 16.41 16.68 -29.53
CA GLY A 714 17.37 17.58 -30.16
C GLY A 714 17.04 19.07 -30.01
N ASP A 715 17.98 19.92 -30.43
CA ASP A 715 17.86 21.39 -30.42
C ASP A 715 17.20 21.98 -31.69
N LYS A 716 16.58 21.14 -32.53
CA LYS A 716 15.95 21.57 -33.80
C LYS A 716 14.63 22.33 -33.60
N LEU A 717 13.92 22.06 -32.50
CA LEU A 717 12.64 22.69 -32.16
C LEU A 717 12.84 23.76 -31.08
N GLY A 718 11.96 24.76 -31.07
CA GLY A 718 12.01 25.84 -30.08
C GLY A 718 11.87 25.31 -28.65
N LYS A 719 12.69 25.85 -27.74
CA LYS A 719 12.57 25.61 -26.29
C LYS A 719 11.56 26.59 -25.71
N ILE A 720 10.95 26.25 -24.57
CA ILE A 720 10.04 27.17 -23.89
C ILE A 720 10.85 28.27 -23.20
N ASP A 721 10.61 29.52 -23.59
CA ASP A 721 11.27 30.71 -23.07
C ASP A 721 10.26 31.84 -22.79
N VAL A 722 10.73 33.05 -22.50
CA VAL A 722 9.86 34.21 -22.26
C VAL A 722 9.10 34.63 -23.53
N ALA A 723 9.68 34.42 -24.72
CA ALA A 723 9.04 34.75 -26.01
C ALA A 723 7.88 33.78 -26.35
N PHE A 724 7.97 32.51 -25.99
CA PHE A 724 6.86 31.55 -26.07
C PHE A 724 5.61 32.07 -25.35
N TYR A 725 5.74 32.50 -24.08
CA TYR A 725 4.61 33.02 -23.31
C TYR A 725 4.00 34.28 -23.96
N ARG A 726 4.80 35.15 -24.60
CA ARG A 726 4.30 36.28 -25.41
C ARG A 726 3.64 35.86 -26.73
N THR A 727 3.99 34.71 -27.27
CA THR A 727 3.41 34.17 -28.50
C THR A 727 2.02 33.60 -28.23
N CYS A 728 1.86 32.88 -27.11
CA CYS A 728 0.57 32.38 -26.63
C CYS A 728 -0.45 33.51 -26.30
N LEU A 729 0.02 34.75 -26.06
CA LEU A 729 -0.81 35.96 -25.92
C LEU A 729 -1.19 36.65 -27.25
N LYS A 730 -0.88 36.02 -28.40
CA LYS A 730 -1.12 36.62 -29.72
C LYS A 730 -1.70 35.65 -30.75
N GLN A 731 -1.36 34.37 -30.65
CA GLN A 731 -1.72 33.34 -31.62
C GLN A 731 -1.72 31.96 -30.97
N ASP A 732 -2.38 31.00 -31.63
CA ASP A 732 -2.29 29.59 -31.27
C ASP A 732 -0.83 29.11 -31.37
N VAL A 733 -0.36 28.36 -30.36
CA VAL A 733 0.97 27.76 -30.34
C VAL A 733 0.84 26.25 -30.27
N THR A 734 1.38 25.56 -31.27
CA THR A 734 1.44 24.10 -31.27
C THR A 734 2.69 23.64 -30.54
N MET A 735 2.56 22.65 -29.66
CA MET A 735 3.65 22.06 -28.90
C MET A 735 3.79 20.58 -29.19
N LEU A 736 5.04 20.12 -29.35
CA LEU A 736 5.37 18.71 -29.28
C LEU A 736 5.55 18.33 -27.80
N HIS A 737 4.63 17.53 -27.30
CA HIS A 737 4.61 17.03 -25.93
C HIS A 737 4.86 15.52 -25.91
N SER A 738 5.69 15.03 -24.98
CA SER A 738 5.91 13.59 -24.79
C SER A 738 5.09 13.06 -23.61
N ASN A 739 4.03 12.31 -23.89
CA ASN A 739 3.24 11.63 -22.88
C ASN A 739 3.46 10.12 -22.91
N LEU A 740 3.46 9.47 -21.73
CA LEU A 740 3.56 8.02 -21.60
C LEU A 740 2.17 7.41 -21.49
N ALA A 741 1.51 7.23 -22.64
CA ALA A 741 0.21 6.57 -22.70
C ALA A 741 0.39 5.06 -22.48
N LYS A 742 0.09 4.61 -21.25
CA LYS A 742 0.12 3.19 -20.87
C LYS A 742 -1.24 2.62 -21.21
N THR A 743 -1.25 1.70 -22.16
CA THR A 743 -2.47 1.19 -22.76
C THR A 743 -2.56 -0.31 -22.50
N VAL A 744 -3.55 -0.70 -21.69
CA VAL A 744 -3.99 -2.10 -21.63
C VAL A 744 -4.68 -2.36 -22.96
N MET A 745 -4.09 -3.19 -23.81
CA MET A 745 -4.45 -3.32 -25.23
C MET A 745 -4.94 -4.74 -25.55
N ASN A 746 -5.32 -4.94 -26.82
CA ASN A 746 -6.11 -6.06 -27.31
C ASN A 746 -5.56 -7.47 -26.96
N LYS A 747 -6.33 -8.51 -27.36
CA LYS A 747 -6.04 -9.95 -27.16
C LYS A 747 -4.66 -10.47 -27.62
N THR A 748 -3.80 -9.63 -28.20
CA THR A 748 -2.41 -9.95 -28.58
C THR A 748 -1.34 -9.04 -27.94
N GLU A 749 -1.73 -7.91 -27.32
CA GLU A 749 -0.86 -6.87 -26.77
C GLU A 749 -1.24 -6.54 -25.30
N TYR A 750 -1.32 -7.55 -24.44
CA TYR A 750 -1.96 -7.50 -23.11
C TYR A 750 -1.62 -6.27 -22.24
N LEU A 751 -0.34 -5.92 -22.12
CA LEU A 751 0.15 -4.72 -21.43
C LEU A 751 1.35 -4.17 -22.20
N ASN A 752 1.33 -2.87 -22.53
CA ASN A 752 2.48 -2.15 -23.04
C ASN A 752 2.52 -0.72 -22.46
N ILE A 753 3.70 -0.27 -22.05
CA ILE A 753 3.99 1.16 -21.94
C ILE A 753 4.38 1.64 -23.33
N LYS A 754 3.66 2.63 -23.86
CA LYS A 754 4.04 3.29 -25.11
C LYS A 754 4.36 4.76 -24.84
N GLN A 755 5.50 5.22 -25.36
CA GLN A 755 5.79 6.65 -25.40
C GLN A 755 5.11 7.24 -26.62
N HIS A 756 4.16 8.16 -26.38
CA HIS A 756 3.40 8.85 -27.38
C HIS A 756 3.78 10.33 -27.36
N PHE A 757 4.50 10.75 -28.39
CA PHE A 757 4.58 12.15 -28.74
C PHE A 757 3.21 12.59 -29.29
N CYS A 758 2.77 13.79 -28.95
CA CYS A 758 1.55 14.36 -29.50
C CYS A 758 1.69 15.87 -29.70
N LEU A 759 0.97 16.40 -30.70
CA LEU A 759 0.82 17.83 -30.90
C LEU A 759 -0.31 18.37 -30.03
N LYS A 760 0.04 19.26 -29.10
CA LYS A 760 -0.89 19.96 -28.22
C LYS A 760 -1.02 21.40 -28.70
N VAL A 761 -2.17 21.77 -29.26
CA VAL A 761 -2.46 23.16 -29.63
C VAL A 761 -2.90 23.94 -28.39
N ILE A 762 -2.08 24.91 -27.99
CA ILE A 762 -2.45 25.93 -27.01
C ILE A 762 -3.19 27.00 -27.80
N ARG A 763 -4.50 27.09 -27.61
CA ARG A 763 -5.28 28.13 -28.27
C ARG A 763 -5.06 29.47 -27.60
N HIS A 764 -4.92 30.52 -28.40
CA HIS A 764 -5.00 31.89 -27.93
C HIS A 764 -6.40 32.15 -27.36
N MET A 765 -6.47 32.51 -26.08
CA MET A 765 -7.73 32.98 -25.51
C MET A 765 -7.98 34.40 -25.99
N GLN A 766 -8.88 34.55 -26.96
CA GLN A 766 -9.55 35.82 -27.19
C GLN A 766 -10.33 36.16 -25.92
N LEU A 767 -9.80 37.11 -25.15
CA LEU A 767 -10.53 37.82 -24.12
C LEU A 767 -11.43 38.83 -24.85
N GLU A 768 -12.74 38.60 -24.80
CA GLU A 768 -13.77 39.56 -25.23
C GLU A 768 -13.96 40.68 -24.20
#